data_AF-A0A838D9W2-F1
#
_entry.id   AF-A0A838D9W2-F1
#
_cell.length_a   1.000
_cell.length_b   1.000
_cell.length_c   1.000
_cell.angle_alpha   90.00
_cell.angle_beta   90.00
_cell.angle_gamma   90.00
#
_symmetry.space_group_name_H-M   'P 1'
#
loop_
_entity.id
_entity.type
_entity.pdbx_description
1 polymer ?
#
loop_
_entity_poly.entity_id
_entity_poly.type
_entity_poly.pdbx_seq_one_letter_code
_entity_poly.pdbx_strand_id
1 'polypeptide(L)'
;MKLAIVTPWFGRELKGGAEQQAWQIAARLATRGHEIEVLTTCCRSHQDDWSTNRLPAGMSTEPEGFSTRRFPVVPRDRAAFDRVCGHLLSLPPEALRVGIPPVESEDGAIFADELIKSPELLLFLSDYHWDYDWVLFLPYLYGPVLHGLSIVGQRAAFQPCLHDEAYAYLPQVAEAFRRCGKLLFNSDGERELALRLFGPAIYPKSMVVGEGVETPGSADGVANGSVAAAADDPYVLYLGRKDAGKNVPLLLKAFRRFRAARPNAPLRLLLAGNGEVDLNGQADTAQDLGLVTEAEKEHLLANCVALFQPSQNESFSRVMMEAWMHGKPVAAHSACLATAVAVERSRGGWTAGGEDEWAALFAEVARAPERRLAELGARGKSYALELADWDRVMERYEEALAPVEVRPPDDVPPGFAPAEINQFLPNLSYGDAISNHAIWIRDRLRGFGFVSNIYVRYIDPRVEHECRVFSPDTLHASDAAIYHHSIGSEITPHLLEFTGPKCIVYHNITPAEFFLPDRPDFAHVLRVGREDLPKLAPDFEVAVGDSSYNVAELQADGFHQPTVLSIAVDPQKWSFDPDPELMVGLQDGKTNILFVGRISPNKKQDDLVAAFAEYLAFDPTARLIIVGKAEENDPYAAHLLDVIRDLIGFGDSVFMPGSITEAQLAACYRSAHLFWSMSEHEGFCVPLIESMWFDVPVLAFASSAVPETLGDAGIMFTDKSNLRELAALAKLMVSDRELRGTILAAQQRQREKFLPHRVTRRLVTIAQDLVNADQAALRRAGKRWPQLQSSGEVAEINQCLPNLSVGDAISNQAIAIRNTLQQLGYRSKIFARYHDPELALECEVFSEQVFAGSKAVIYHHSTGTDIASAAQRFRGPKALIYHNITPAEFYAPYSRVATERLRKGREELRSMAPDFPLAFGVSRYNVAELQASGFRNAGVLPICVDHRRWEIEPDRDTLAALSDGRTNLLFVGRITPNKKQDDLIKAFAEYLRLDPDARLILVGAYEEGDAYAEYLDKLSAELRLGDSVLRPGLIPDAQLLASYQTADLFWSMSEHEGFGVPLVEAMSFDVPVFAYDSTAVPETLGGAGELFPDKSDPAALAKRAHQLVHDSELRKRVIDAQRKRRSDFGPEKFIPILEQLAEQLCSPAMPVVRQHVRV
;
A
#
# COMPACT_ATOMS: atom_id res chain seq x y z
N MET A 1 0.64 -22.41 9.15
CA MET A 1 1.33 -21.53 8.21
C MET A 1 2.80 -21.89 8.17
N LYS A 2 3.45 -21.58 7.06
CA LYS A 2 4.90 -21.63 6.88
C LYS A 2 5.44 -20.20 6.92
N LEU A 3 6.25 -19.88 7.92
CA LEU A 3 6.72 -18.52 8.22
C LEU A 3 8.24 -18.48 8.21
N ALA A 4 8.81 -17.55 7.44
CA ALA A 4 10.22 -17.19 7.59
C ALA A 4 10.36 -16.05 8.60
N ILE A 5 11.37 -16.09 9.48
CA ILE A 5 11.73 -14.99 10.37
C ILE A 5 13.12 -14.49 10.01
N VAL A 6 13.24 -13.21 9.64
CA VAL A 6 14.49 -12.56 9.23
C VAL A 6 14.98 -11.63 10.34
N THR A 7 16.18 -11.90 10.84
CA THR A 7 16.89 -11.09 11.86
C THR A 7 18.39 -11.16 11.58
N PRO A 8 19.20 -10.12 11.84
CA PRO A 8 20.64 -10.15 11.57
C PRO A 8 21.38 -11.22 12.37
N TRP A 9 20.96 -11.49 13.60
CA TRP A 9 21.53 -12.51 14.48
C TRP A 9 20.42 -13.21 15.25
N PHE A 10 20.67 -14.45 15.63
CA PHE A 10 19.68 -15.33 16.25
C PHE A 10 20.37 -16.38 17.11
N GLY A 11 19.85 -16.59 18.33
CA GLY A 11 20.35 -17.57 19.29
C GLY A 11 19.64 -17.46 20.64
N ARG A 12 19.50 -18.58 21.36
CA ARG A 12 18.80 -18.67 22.66
C ARG A 12 19.52 -17.90 23.77
N GLU A 13 20.83 -17.75 23.65
CA GLU A 13 21.72 -17.12 24.61
C GLU A 13 21.73 -15.59 24.54
N LEU A 14 21.12 -15.00 23.50
CA LEU A 14 21.04 -13.55 23.33
C LEU A 14 20.11 -12.93 24.38
N LYS A 15 20.56 -11.84 25.02
CA LYS A 15 19.90 -11.20 26.17
C LYS A 15 19.33 -9.81 25.88
N GLY A 16 19.26 -9.40 24.61
CA GLY A 16 18.61 -8.15 24.20
C GLY A 16 17.11 -8.35 23.94
N GLY A 17 16.33 -7.27 24.01
CA GLY A 17 14.86 -7.33 23.93
C GLY A 17 14.38 -7.91 22.61
N ALA A 18 14.78 -7.29 21.49
CA ALA A 18 14.38 -7.75 20.15
C ALA A 18 14.99 -9.13 19.80
N GLU A 19 16.24 -9.39 20.20
CA GLU A 19 16.89 -10.67 19.94
C GLU A 19 16.22 -11.85 20.64
N GLN A 20 15.94 -11.67 21.94
CA GLN A 20 15.28 -12.69 22.73
C GLN A 20 13.84 -12.88 22.26
N GLN A 21 13.15 -11.79 21.91
CA GLN A 21 11.80 -11.82 21.35
C GLN A 21 11.75 -12.65 20.06
N ALA A 22 12.68 -12.45 19.11
CA ALA A 22 12.73 -13.22 17.88
C ALA A 22 12.80 -14.74 18.13
N TRP A 23 13.66 -15.16 19.08
CA TRP A 23 13.75 -16.57 19.47
C TRP A 23 12.47 -17.07 20.13
N GLN A 24 11.88 -16.28 21.04
CA GLN A 24 10.67 -16.67 21.76
C GLN A 24 9.44 -16.79 20.84
N ILE A 25 9.32 -15.92 19.83
CA ILE A 25 8.29 -16.00 18.80
C ILE A 25 8.48 -17.28 17.98
N ALA A 26 9.69 -17.52 17.46
CA ALA A 26 10.00 -18.69 16.64
C ALA A 26 9.68 -20.01 17.38
N ALA A 27 10.19 -20.14 18.61
CA ALA A 27 9.97 -21.33 19.43
C ALA A 27 8.48 -21.56 19.73
N ARG A 28 7.73 -20.52 20.11
CA ARG A 28 6.32 -20.67 20.49
C ARG A 28 5.42 -20.95 19.30
N LEU A 29 5.59 -20.25 18.17
CA LEU A 29 4.84 -20.55 16.95
C LEU A 29 5.13 -21.98 16.43
N ALA A 30 6.38 -22.43 16.53
CA ALA A 30 6.73 -23.82 16.20
C ALA A 30 6.01 -24.84 17.10
N THR A 31 5.99 -24.61 18.42
CA THR A 31 5.25 -25.50 19.35
C THR A 31 3.74 -25.51 19.12
N ARG A 32 3.19 -24.46 18.51
CA ARG A 32 1.77 -24.35 18.11
C ARG A 32 1.47 -24.98 16.75
N GLY A 33 2.46 -25.62 16.12
CA GLY A 33 2.29 -26.41 14.89
C GLY A 33 2.51 -25.62 13.60
N HIS A 34 3.13 -24.44 13.66
CA HIS A 34 3.56 -23.72 12.46
C HIS A 34 4.94 -24.18 11.99
N GLU A 35 5.17 -24.14 10.68
CA GLU A 35 6.46 -24.44 10.08
C GLU A 35 7.30 -23.16 10.08
N ILE A 36 8.34 -23.11 10.90
CA ILE A 36 9.17 -21.91 11.10
C ILE A 36 10.57 -22.15 10.53
N GLU A 37 11.07 -21.19 9.75
CA GLU A 37 12.47 -21.11 9.33
C GLU A 37 13.03 -19.72 9.67
N VAL A 38 14.13 -19.68 10.42
CA VAL A 38 14.81 -18.43 10.76
C VAL A 38 15.94 -18.18 9.77
N LEU A 39 15.88 -17.09 9.03
CA LEU A 39 16.88 -16.63 8.07
C LEU A 39 17.74 -15.56 8.75
N THR A 40 19.01 -15.86 9.03
CA THR A 40 19.91 -14.99 9.80
C THR A 40 21.31 -14.97 9.22
N THR A 41 22.18 -14.08 9.70
CA THR A 41 23.58 -14.09 9.29
C THR A 41 24.46 -15.02 10.15
N CYS A 42 25.71 -15.17 9.73
CA CYS A 42 26.79 -15.84 10.46
C CYS A 42 27.39 -14.99 11.60
N CYS A 43 26.90 -13.78 11.86
CA CYS A 43 27.25 -13.03 13.06
C CYS A 43 26.55 -13.63 14.29
N ARG A 44 27.18 -13.54 15.46
CA ARG A 44 26.64 -14.08 16.71
C ARG A 44 25.87 -13.01 17.49
N SER A 45 26.30 -11.74 17.48
CA SER A 45 25.61 -10.65 18.19
C SER A 45 25.90 -9.27 17.59
N HIS A 46 25.16 -8.25 18.02
CA HIS A 46 25.38 -6.85 17.61
C HIS A 46 26.79 -6.32 17.92
N GLN A 47 27.49 -6.91 18.90
CA GLN A 47 28.84 -6.48 19.33
C GLN A 47 29.96 -7.08 18.46
N ASP A 48 29.65 -8.04 17.60
CA ASP A 48 30.64 -8.62 16.71
C ASP A 48 31.00 -7.64 15.58
N ASP A 49 32.14 -7.88 14.94
CA ASP A 49 32.46 -7.23 13.67
C ASP A 49 31.56 -7.80 12.57
N TRP A 50 30.69 -6.95 12.02
CA TRP A 50 29.70 -7.28 10.98
C TRP A 50 30.30 -7.62 9.62
N SER A 51 31.63 -7.61 9.48
CA SER A 51 32.35 -8.10 8.30
C SER A 51 32.89 -9.53 8.47
N THR A 52 32.74 -10.12 9.66
CA THR A 52 33.38 -11.39 10.03
C THR A 52 32.35 -12.47 10.37
N ASN A 53 32.40 -13.60 9.66
CA ASN A 53 31.61 -14.79 9.95
C ASN A 53 32.10 -15.46 11.26
N ARG A 54 31.28 -15.43 12.32
CA ARG A 54 31.59 -16.05 13.63
C ARG A 54 30.98 -17.43 13.82
N LEU A 55 29.91 -17.71 13.09
CA LEU A 55 29.20 -18.99 13.06
C LEU A 55 29.29 -19.59 11.64
N PRO A 56 29.19 -20.91 11.49
CA PRO A 56 29.17 -21.54 10.17
C PRO A 56 27.89 -21.19 9.40
N ALA A 57 28.04 -20.98 8.09
CA ALA A 57 26.91 -20.84 7.17
C ALA A 57 26.22 -22.20 6.95
N GLY A 58 24.95 -22.16 6.58
CA GLY A 58 24.14 -23.35 6.31
C GLY A 58 22.94 -23.49 7.24
N MET A 59 22.26 -24.63 7.14
CA MET A 59 21.02 -24.92 7.85
C MET A 59 21.28 -25.79 9.09
N SER A 60 20.65 -25.44 10.21
CA SER A 60 20.59 -26.22 11.44
C SER A 60 19.15 -26.38 11.90
N THR A 61 18.89 -27.40 12.72
CA THR A 61 17.57 -27.61 13.37
C THR A 61 17.70 -27.29 14.84
N GLU A 62 16.79 -26.48 15.37
CA GLU A 62 16.73 -26.13 16.78
C GLU A 62 15.94 -27.21 17.57
N PRO A 63 16.24 -27.41 18.87
CA PRO A 63 15.56 -28.40 19.71
C PRO A 63 14.03 -28.23 19.78
N GLU A 64 13.55 -26.99 19.63
CA GLU A 64 12.13 -26.62 19.68
C GLU A 64 11.37 -26.95 18.37
N GLY A 65 12.03 -27.53 17.36
CA GLY A 65 11.38 -28.12 16.18
C GLY A 65 11.33 -27.24 14.93
N PHE A 66 12.05 -26.11 14.92
CA PHE A 66 12.17 -25.21 13.77
C PHE A 66 13.60 -25.21 13.18
N SER A 67 13.77 -24.66 11.98
CA SER A 67 15.08 -24.57 11.31
C SER A 67 15.68 -23.16 11.40
N THR A 68 17.01 -23.08 11.44
CA THR A 68 17.77 -21.83 11.33
C THR A 68 18.71 -21.95 10.13
N ARG A 69 18.69 -20.98 9.22
CA ARG A 69 19.58 -20.89 8.07
C ARG A 69 20.48 -19.66 8.21
N ARG A 70 21.78 -19.89 8.23
CA ARG A 70 22.81 -18.85 8.38
C ARG A 70 23.48 -18.53 7.06
N PHE A 71 23.55 -17.25 6.73
CA PHE A 71 24.19 -16.73 5.53
C PHE A 71 25.45 -15.93 5.86
N PRO A 72 26.50 -16.02 5.03
CA PRO A 72 27.73 -15.28 5.26
C PRO A 72 27.51 -13.76 5.15
N VAL A 73 28.30 -13.01 5.93
CA VAL A 73 28.43 -11.55 5.78
C VAL A 73 29.63 -11.21 4.91
N VAL A 74 29.58 -10.03 4.29
CA VAL A 74 30.65 -9.48 3.42
C VAL A 74 31.28 -8.22 4.02
N PRO A 75 32.49 -7.83 3.58
CA PRO A 75 33.11 -6.58 4.00
C PRO A 75 32.23 -5.35 3.72
N ARG A 76 32.35 -4.34 4.60
CA ARG A 76 31.64 -3.05 4.53
C ARG A 76 32.59 -1.88 4.73
N ASP A 77 32.22 -0.69 4.25
CA ASP A 77 32.92 0.55 4.57
C ASP A 77 32.54 1.05 5.97
N ARG A 78 33.23 0.50 6.96
CA ARG A 78 33.03 0.88 8.36
C ARG A 78 33.31 2.37 8.60
N ALA A 79 34.27 2.97 7.90
CA ALA A 79 34.62 4.37 8.13
C ALA A 79 33.52 5.32 7.64
N ALA A 80 32.91 5.01 6.49
CA ALA A 80 31.75 5.74 6.00
C ALA A 80 30.55 5.58 6.94
N PHE A 81 30.24 4.35 7.37
CA PHE A 81 29.16 4.08 8.32
C PHE A 81 29.36 4.82 9.65
N ASP A 82 30.54 4.71 10.27
CA ASP A 82 30.82 5.30 11.58
C ASP A 82 30.74 6.85 11.52
N ARG A 83 31.10 7.46 10.38
CA ARG A 83 30.93 8.91 10.14
C ARG A 83 29.46 9.32 10.13
N VAL A 84 28.65 8.66 9.30
CA VAL A 84 27.22 9.00 9.16
C VAL A 84 26.46 8.68 10.44
N CYS A 85 26.67 7.50 11.01
CA CYS A 85 26.05 7.08 12.26
C CYS A 85 26.43 8.02 13.41
N GLY A 86 27.71 8.43 13.50
CA GLY A 86 28.17 9.43 14.46
C GLY A 86 27.49 10.79 14.28
N HIS A 87 27.28 11.23 13.03
CA HIS A 87 26.54 12.46 12.75
C HIS A 87 25.08 12.35 13.20
N LEU A 88 24.38 11.29 12.80
CA LEU A 88 22.99 11.02 13.18
C LEU A 88 22.80 10.98 14.70
N LEU A 89 23.70 10.33 15.44
CA LEU A 89 23.68 10.28 16.90
C LEU A 89 23.98 11.63 17.57
N SER A 90 24.67 12.53 16.87
CA SER A 90 24.98 13.88 17.36
C SER A 90 23.85 14.88 17.15
N LEU A 91 22.86 14.54 16.31
CA LEU A 91 21.74 15.43 16.00
C LEU A 91 20.90 15.69 17.25
N PRO A 92 20.62 16.96 17.56
CA PRO A 92 19.75 17.27 18.67
C PRO A 92 18.28 16.99 18.28
N PRO A 93 17.38 16.71 19.25
CA PRO A 93 15.99 16.37 18.97
C PRO A 93 15.26 17.37 18.06
N GLU A 94 15.56 18.67 18.17
CA GLU A 94 14.99 19.72 17.33
C GLU A 94 15.35 19.63 15.84
N ALA A 95 16.39 18.88 15.48
CA ALA A 95 16.74 18.61 14.09
C ALA A 95 15.86 17.51 13.46
N LEU A 96 15.17 16.71 14.28
CA LEU A 96 14.33 15.60 13.83
C LEU A 96 12.94 16.10 13.47
N ARG A 97 12.75 16.42 12.20
CA ARG A 97 11.51 16.97 11.65
C ARG A 97 10.78 15.93 10.82
N VAL A 98 9.50 15.71 11.12
CA VAL A 98 8.67 14.72 10.40
C VAL A 98 8.63 15.05 8.91
N GLY A 99 8.88 14.05 8.05
CA GLY A 99 8.87 14.19 6.59
C GLY A 99 10.05 14.98 6.01
N ILE A 100 11.04 15.36 6.81
CA ILE A 100 12.28 16.00 6.35
C ILE A 100 13.45 15.09 6.75
N PRO A 101 14.19 14.52 5.79
CA PRO A 101 15.35 13.69 6.09
C PRO A 101 16.36 14.45 6.97
N PRO A 102 16.91 13.81 8.03
CA PRO A 102 17.87 14.45 8.92
C PRO A 102 19.26 14.62 8.30
N VAL A 103 19.52 13.95 7.18
CA VAL A 103 20.76 13.96 6.40
C VAL A 103 20.43 13.93 4.91
N GLU A 104 21.40 14.28 4.08
CA GLU A 104 21.29 14.18 2.62
C GLU A 104 21.08 12.73 2.17
N SER A 105 20.45 12.56 1.00
CA SER A 105 20.09 11.23 0.46
C SER A 105 21.28 10.28 0.34
N GLU A 106 22.47 10.79 0.00
CA GLU A 106 23.70 10.00 -0.08
C GLU A 106 24.10 9.41 1.28
N ASP A 107 24.09 10.23 2.35
CA ASP A 107 24.41 9.77 3.71
C ASP A 107 23.35 8.79 4.22
N GLY A 108 22.07 9.02 3.92
CA GLY A 108 21.00 8.06 4.22
C GLY A 108 21.21 6.70 3.55
N ALA A 109 21.65 6.69 2.28
CA ALA A 109 21.99 5.47 1.56
C ALA A 109 23.22 4.78 2.18
N ILE A 110 24.29 5.53 2.51
CA ILE A 110 25.46 5.00 3.20
C ILE A 110 25.06 4.33 4.53
N PHE A 111 24.15 4.95 5.30
CA PHE A 111 23.65 4.35 6.52
C PHE A 111 22.97 3.00 6.23
N ALA A 112 22.01 2.95 5.30
CA ALA A 112 21.27 1.73 4.99
C ALA A 112 22.14 0.62 4.38
N ASP A 113 23.08 0.99 3.51
CA ASP A 113 23.92 0.04 2.76
C ASP A 113 25.06 -0.49 3.62
N GLU A 114 25.74 0.36 4.40
CA GLU A 114 26.93 -0.01 5.20
C GLU A 114 26.59 -0.55 6.61
N LEU A 115 25.31 -0.86 6.87
CA LEU A 115 24.87 -1.78 7.92
C LEU A 115 25.42 -3.20 7.68
N ILE A 116 24.98 -4.19 8.46
CA ILE A 116 25.35 -5.59 8.24
C ILE A 116 24.90 -6.05 6.83
N LYS A 117 25.87 -6.50 6.00
CA LYS A 117 25.64 -6.91 4.61
C LYS A 117 25.66 -8.43 4.47
N SER A 118 24.59 -9.01 3.94
CA SER A 118 24.55 -10.43 3.56
C SER A 118 23.84 -10.62 2.21
N PRO A 119 24.56 -10.43 1.08
CA PRO A 119 23.99 -10.56 -0.26
C PRO A 119 23.37 -11.93 -0.52
N GLU A 120 23.95 -13.00 0.02
CA GLU A 120 23.39 -14.36 -0.13
C GLU A 120 22.04 -14.52 0.57
N LEU A 121 21.82 -13.86 1.70
CA LEU A 121 20.51 -13.84 2.36
C LEU A 121 19.49 -13.09 1.49
N LEU A 122 19.87 -11.93 0.96
CA LEU A 122 18.99 -11.13 0.10
C LEU A 122 18.64 -11.86 -1.20
N LEU A 123 19.61 -12.51 -1.84
CA LEU A 123 19.38 -13.38 -3.00
C LEU A 123 18.42 -14.52 -2.65
N PHE A 124 18.64 -15.19 -1.51
CA PHE A 124 17.72 -16.23 -1.06
C PHE A 124 16.30 -15.71 -0.85
N LEU A 125 16.14 -14.52 -0.25
CA LEU A 125 14.83 -13.89 -0.14
C LEU A 125 14.23 -13.65 -1.52
N SER A 126 14.96 -13.03 -2.47
CA SER A 126 14.47 -12.78 -3.82
C SER A 126 13.97 -14.07 -4.50
N ASP A 127 14.72 -15.15 -4.35
CA ASP A 127 14.46 -16.43 -5.01
C ASP A 127 13.35 -17.26 -4.34
N TYR A 128 13.28 -17.24 -3.00
CA TYR A 128 12.50 -18.22 -2.21
C TYR A 128 11.48 -17.60 -1.24
N HIS A 129 11.36 -16.28 -1.11
CA HIS A 129 10.39 -15.68 -0.19
C HIS A 129 8.95 -16.14 -0.46
N TRP A 130 8.66 -16.52 -1.70
CA TRP A 130 7.37 -17.02 -2.11
C TRP A 130 6.99 -18.41 -1.59
N ASP A 131 7.98 -19.19 -1.12
CA ASP A 131 7.78 -20.50 -0.51
C ASP A 131 7.25 -20.40 0.93
N TYR A 132 7.11 -19.19 1.47
CA TYR A 132 6.53 -18.89 2.78
C TYR A 132 5.18 -18.17 2.61
N ASP A 133 4.25 -18.43 3.53
CA ASP A 133 2.99 -17.69 3.61
C ASP A 133 3.25 -16.22 3.96
N TRP A 134 4.21 -15.99 4.86
CA TRP A 134 4.71 -14.68 5.28
C TRP A 134 6.21 -14.73 5.55
N VAL A 135 6.88 -13.58 5.42
CA VAL A 135 8.25 -13.36 5.92
C VAL A 135 8.20 -12.25 6.98
N LEU A 136 8.48 -12.59 8.24
CA LEU A 136 8.51 -11.67 9.36
C LEU A 136 9.92 -11.08 9.54
N PHE A 137 10.04 -9.76 9.47
CA PHE A 137 11.28 -9.03 9.67
C PHE A 137 11.32 -8.33 11.03
N LEU A 138 12.45 -8.44 11.75
CA LEU A 138 12.69 -7.68 12.99
C LEU A 138 14.18 -7.61 13.37
N PRO A 139 14.64 -6.52 14.01
CA PRO A 139 14.02 -5.19 14.10
C PRO A 139 14.42 -4.28 12.91
N TYR A 140 13.91 -3.04 12.85
CA TYR A 140 14.05 -2.16 11.68
C TYR A 140 15.50 -1.74 11.31
N LEU A 141 16.44 -1.77 12.26
CA LEU A 141 17.73 -1.06 12.18
C LEU A 141 18.84 -1.79 11.41
N TYR A 142 18.52 -2.76 10.54
CA TYR A 142 19.55 -3.63 9.93
C TYR A 142 19.35 -3.87 8.45
N GLY A 143 20.47 -3.95 7.71
CA GLY A 143 20.50 -4.17 6.26
C GLY A 143 19.65 -5.35 5.76
N PRO A 144 19.73 -6.56 6.35
CA PRO A 144 18.90 -7.70 5.92
C PRO A 144 17.40 -7.45 6.10
N VAL A 145 17.04 -6.56 7.02
CA VAL A 145 15.66 -6.16 7.28
C VAL A 145 15.22 -5.09 6.28
N LEU A 146 15.92 -3.96 6.17
CA LEU A 146 15.56 -2.87 5.27
C LEU A 146 15.54 -3.33 3.80
N HIS A 147 16.60 -3.99 3.35
CA HIS A 147 16.72 -4.46 1.97
C HIS A 147 15.84 -5.69 1.71
N GLY A 148 15.74 -6.60 2.69
CA GLY A 148 14.87 -7.77 2.57
C GLY A 148 13.39 -7.41 2.48
N LEU A 149 12.94 -6.39 3.22
CA LEU A 149 11.57 -5.87 3.13
C LEU A 149 11.24 -5.36 1.72
N SER A 150 12.17 -4.63 1.10
CA SER A 150 12.01 -4.13 -0.27
C SER A 150 11.90 -5.25 -1.30
N ILE A 151 12.57 -6.39 -1.06
CA ILE A 151 12.53 -7.57 -1.92
C ILE A 151 11.21 -8.34 -1.76
N VAL A 152 10.74 -8.54 -0.52
CA VAL A 152 9.55 -9.36 -0.24
C VAL A 152 8.24 -8.60 -0.43
N GLY A 153 8.24 -7.27 -0.22
CA GLY A 153 7.09 -6.40 -0.45
C GLY A 153 5.85 -6.77 0.36
N GLN A 154 4.71 -6.98 -0.30
CA GLN A 154 3.40 -7.17 0.34
C GLN A 154 3.28 -8.49 1.14
N ARG A 155 4.19 -9.45 0.96
CA ARG A 155 4.27 -10.68 1.79
C ARG A 155 5.12 -10.52 3.04
N ALA A 156 5.68 -9.33 3.25
CA ALA A 156 6.44 -9.04 4.44
C ALA A 156 5.51 -8.65 5.60
N ALA A 157 5.68 -9.32 6.72
CA ALA A 157 5.28 -8.81 8.02
C ALA A 157 6.48 -8.11 8.65
N PHE A 158 6.26 -6.95 9.25
CA PHE A 158 7.35 -6.15 9.79
C PHE A 158 7.07 -5.78 11.24
N GLN A 159 7.98 -6.20 12.13
CA GLN A 159 7.97 -5.84 13.54
C GLN A 159 9.17 -4.93 13.83
N PRO A 160 8.96 -3.61 13.82
CA PRO A 160 10.06 -2.67 13.74
C PRO A 160 10.84 -2.57 15.06
N CYS A 161 10.19 -2.64 16.21
CA CYS A 161 10.78 -2.23 17.50
C CYS A 161 11.25 -0.76 17.44
N LEU A 162 10.36 0.11 16.97
CA LEU A 162 10.63 1.50 16.60
C LEU A 162 10.89 2.40 17.82
N HIS A 163 11.83 3.33 17.67
CA HIS A 163 12.09 4.40 18.63
C HIS A 163 12.10 5.77 17.95
N ASP A 164 11.88 6.82 18.73
CA ASP A 164 11.97 8.21 18.25
C ASP A 164 13.43 8.65 18.26
N GLU A 165 14.15 8.23 17.21
CA GLU A 165 15.59 8.47 17.04
C GLU A 165 15.93 8.80 15.59
N ALA A 166 17.10 9.39 15.35
CA ALA A 166 17.46 9.96 14.05
C ALA A 166 17.27 8.99 12.87
N TYR A 167 17.56 7.70 13.07
CA TYR A 167 17.42 6.68 12.02
C TYR A 167 15.97 6.47 11.58
N ALA A 168 14.99 6.67 12.46
CA ALA A 168 13.56 6.50 12.14
C ALA A 168 13.04 7.56 11.15
N TYR A 169 13.77 8.67 10.99
CA TYR A 169 13.43 9.76 10.08
C TYR A 169 14.08 9.60 8.69
N LEU A 170 14.82 8.51 8.45
CA LEU A 170 15.44 8.24 7.14
C LEU A 170 14.39 7.76 6.12
N PRO A 171 14.46 8.22 4.86
CA PRO A 171 13.56 7.76 3.78
C PRO A 171 13.53 6.24 3.59
N GLN A 172 14.66 5.56 3.76
CA GLN A 172 14.78 4.11 3.63
C GLN A 172 13.92 3.38 4.67
N VAL A 173 13.80 3.94 5.87
CA VAL A 173 12.92 3.40 6.92
C VAL A 173 11.46 3.67 6.58
N ALA A 174 11.13 4.88 6.14
CA ALA A 174 9.76 5.22 5.71
C ALA A 174 9.27 4.27 4.60
N GLU A 175 10.14 3.94 3.66
CA GLU A 175 9.82 3.00 2.58
C GLU A 175 9.54 1.59 3.07
N ALA A 176 10.34 1.09 4.03
CA ALA A 176 10.10 -0.21 4.66
C ALA A 176 8.70 -0.29 5.32
N PHE A 177 8.27 0.77 6.00
CA PHE A 177 6.94 0.87 6.60
C PHE A 177 5.82 0.93 5.55
N ARG A 178 6.05 1.50 4.36
CA ARG A 178 5.05 1.58 3.29
C ARG A 178 4.95 0.31 2.44
N ARG A 179 6.05 -0.39 2.17
CA ARG A 179 6.06 -1.57 1.30
C ARG A 179 5.57 -2.86 1.94
N CYS A 180 5.78 -3.03 3.25
CA CYS A 180 5.35 -4.25 3.93
C CYS A 180 3.82 -4.43 3.90
N GLY A 181 3.36 -5.67 3.86
CA GLY A 181 1.93 -5.99 3.87
C GLY A 181 1.30 -5.96 5.26
N LYS A 182 2.09 -6.21 6.31
CA LYS A 182 1.65 -6.19 7.72
C LYS A 182 2.67 -5.49 8.61
N LEU A 183 2.19 -4.71 9.56
CA LEU A 183 2.98 -4.05 10.60
C LEU A 183 2.54 -4.56 11.97
N LEU A 184 3.48 -5.12 12.72
CA LEU A 184 3.25 -5.76 14.01
C LEU A 184 3.98 -4.96 15.10
N PHE A 185 3.23 -4.20 15.90
CA PHE A 185 3.78 -3.34 16.93
C PHE A 185 3.76 -4.02 18.30
N ASN A 186 4.81 -3.80 19.10
CA ASN A 186 4.87 -4.25 20.47
C ASN A 186 3.92 -3.42 21.35
N SER A 187 3.79 -2.11 21.12
CA SER A 187 2.92 -1.24 21.92
C SER A 187 2.08 -0.27 21.09
N ASP A 188 1.03 0.26 21.70
CA ASP A 188 0.26 1.36 21.12
C ASP A 188 1.10 2.62 20.90
N GLY A 189 2.02 2.95 21.81
CA GLY A 189 2.90 4.11 21.65
C GLY A 189 3.89 3.93 20.50
N GLU A 190 4.38 2.71 20.25
CA GLU A 190 5.19 2.41 19.07
C GLU A 190 4.39 2.63 17.76
N ARG A 191 3.13 2.15 17.73
CA ARG A 191 2.23 2.37 16.59
C ARG A 191 1.92 3.84 16.38
N GLU A 192 1.69 4.59 17.46
CA GLU A 192 1.43 6.04 17.40
C GLU A 192 2.64 6.80 16.86
N LEU A 193 3.85 6.45 17.29
CA LEU A 193 5.08 7.00 16.72
C LEU A 193 5.17 6.70 15.22
N ALA A 194 4.92 5.46 14.80
CA ALA A 194 4.97 5.08 13.40
C ALA A 194 3.95 5.84 12.54
N LEU A 195 2.72 6.03 13.03
CA LEU A 195 1.69 6.82 12.34
C LEU A 195 2.10 8.29 12.22
N ARG A 196 2.70 8.86 13.27
CA ARG A 196 3.22 10.23 13.26
C ARG A 196 4.32 10.41 12.22
N LEU A 197 5.26 9.47 12.14
CA LEU A 197 6.39 9.54 11.19
C LEU A 197 5.93 9.26 9.75
N PHE A 198 5.27 8.12 9.54
CA PHE A 198 5.05 7.57 8.20
C PHE A 198 3.66 7.83 7.64
N GLY A 199 2.75 8.41 8.44
CA GLY A 199 1.45 8.87 8.00
C GLY A 199 0.35 7.81 8.03
N PRO A 200 -0.88 8.17 7.66
CA PRO A 200 -2.05 7.35 7.91
C PRO A 200 -2.13 6.07 7.06
N ALA A 201 -1.47 6.01 5.91
CA ALA A 201 -1.52 4.86 5.01
C ALA A 201 -1.05 3.54 5.63
N ILE A 202 -0.24 3.60 6.69
CA ILE A 202 0.20 2.40 7.40
C ILE A 202 -0.88 1.83 8.33
N TYR A 203 -1.91 2.61 8.69
CA TYR A 203 -2.92 2.23 9.68
C TYR A 203 -3.66 0.93 9.34
N PRO A 204 -4.19 0.70 8.11
CA PRO A 204 -5.00 -0.49 7.82
C PRO A 204 -4.24 -1.81 7.90
N LYS A 205 -2.92 -1.76 7.83
CA LYS A 205 -2.02 -2.91 7.94
C LYS A 205 -1.33 -3.02 9.30
N SER A 206 -1.65 -2.13 10.23
CA SER A 206 -1.03 -2.06 11.56
C SER A 206 -1.83 -2.82 12.62
N MET A 207 -1.15 -3.67 13.38
CA MET A 207 -1.73 -4.38 14.54
C MET A 207 -0.76 -4.30 15.73
N VAL A 208 -1.30 -4.10 16.94
CA VAL A 208 -0.51 -4.20 18.17
C VAL A 208 -0.55 -5.66 18.62
N VAL A 209 0.57 -6.37 18.45
CA VAL A 209 0.72 -7.80 18.81
C VAL A 209 1.35 -8.01 20.18
N GLY A 210 1.92 -6.98 20.80
CA GLY A 210 2.48 -7.09 22.14
C GLY A 210 3.82 -7.84 22.19
N GLU A 211 4.33 -8.01 23.40
CA GLU A 211 5.51 -8.82 23.66
C GLU A 211 5.30 -9.61 24.95
N GLY A 212 5.50 -10.93 24.87
CA GLY A 212 5.27 -11.82 26.01
C GLY A 212 6.33 -11.67 27.10
N VAL A 213 5.87 -11.71 28.36
CA VAL A 213 6.73 -11.74 29.55
C VAL A 213 6.44 -12.99 30.38
N GLU A 214 7.43 -13.46 31.12
CA GLU A 214 7.27 -14.65 31.96
C GLU A 214 6.38 -14.31 33.17
N THR A 215 5.45 -15.22 33.50
CA THR A 215 4.45 -15.00 34.55
C THR A 215 5.03 -15.19 35.96
N PRO A 216 4.53 -14.49 36.99
CA PRO A 216 4.94 -14.72 38.38
C PRO A 216 4.90 -16.21 38.76
N GLY A 217 5.96 -16.71 39.39
CA GLY A 217 6.16 -18.10 39.77
C GLY A 217 6.88 -18.96 38.73
N SER A 218 7.36 -18.37 37.62
CA SER A 218 8.06 -19.09 36.56
C SER A 218 9.56 -19.30 36.82
N ALA A 219 10.17 -18.59 37.77
CA ALA A 219 11.61 -18.71 38.02
C ALA A 219 11.93 -19.89 38.96
N ASP A 220 12.85 -20.76 38.52
CA ASP A 220 13.43 -21.79 39.38
C ASP A 220 14.53 -21.19 40.27
N GLY A 221 14.44 -21.39 41.59
CA GLY A 221 15.48 -21.01 42.56
C GLY A 221 14.99 -20.21 43.76
N VAL A 222 15.91 -19.74 44.59
CA VAL A 222 15.63 -18.87 45.75
C VAL A 222 16.57 -17.67 45.69
N ALA A 223 16.06 -16.47 46.01
CA ALA A 223 16.87 -15.27 46.10
C ALA A 223 18.00 -15.43 47.13
N ASN A 224 19.19 -14.91 46.81
CA ASN A 224 20.31 -14.93 47.75
C ASN A 224 19.99 -14.08 49.00
N GLY A 225 20.54 -14.44 50.16
CA GLY A 225 20.27 -13.78 51.44
C GLY A 225 20.58 -12.28 51.46
N SER A 226 21.55 -11.82 50.66
CA SER A 226 21.87 -10.38 50.52
C SER A 226 20.83 -9.59 49.74
N VAL A 227 20.20 -10.20 48.73
CA VAL A 227 19.12 -9.58 47.94
C VAL A 227 17.82 -9.59 48.75
N ALA A 228 17.53 -10.69 49.45
CA ALA A 228 16.39 -10.79 50.36
C ALA A 228 16.48 -9.72 51.48
N ALA A 229 17.64 -9.57 52.12
CA ALA A 229 17.83 -8.55 53.16
C ALA A 229 17.74 -7.11 52.63
N ALA A 230 18.08 -6.86 51.36
CA ALA A 230 17.91 -5.54 50.74
C ALA A 230 16.44 -5.16 50.55
N ALA A 231 15.53 -6.15 50.53
CA ALA A 231 14.10 -5.98 50.32
C ALA A 231 13.27 -5.89 51.63
N ASP A 232 13.91 -5.87 52.81
CA ASP A 232 13.23 -5.82 54.12
C ASP A 232 12.56 -4.46 54.41
N ASP A 233 13.14 -3.36 53.92
CA ASP A 233 12.58 -2.01 54.03
C ASP A 233 11.78 -1.64 52.78
N PRO A 234 10.76 -0.76 52.83
CA PRO A 234 10.06 -0.29 51.64
C PRO A 234 11.01 0.36 50.61
N TYR A 235 10.96 -0.10 49.35
CA TYR A 235 11.80 0.43 48.28
C TYR A 235 11.06 0.65 46.96
N VAL A 236 11.55 1.63 46.21
CA VAL A 236 11.31 1.78 44.77
C VAL A 236 12.39 1.01 44.02
N LEU A 237 12.00 0.29 42.98
CA LEU A 237 12.90 -0.52 42.17
C LEU A 237 13.14 0.14 40.81
N TYR A 238 14.40 0.16 40.38
CA TYR A 238 14.79 0.26 38.98
C TYR A 238 15.39 -1.08 38.56
N LEU A 239 14.95 -1.60 37.40
CA LEU A 239 15.47 -2.85 36.87
C LEU A 239 15.73 -2.69 35.36
N GLY A 240 16.99 -2.83 34.95
CA GLY A 240 17.41 -2.67 33.56
C GLY A 240 18.90 -2.38 33.40
N ARG A 241 19.36 -2.30 32.15
CA ARG A 241 20.74 -1.85 31.85
C ARG A 241 20.94 -0.41 32.34
N LYS A 242 22.13 -0.04 32.78
CA LYS A 242 22.43 1.32 33.28
C LYS A 242 23.29 2.10 32.29
N ASP A 243 22.90 2.06 31.01
CA ASP A 243 23.52 2.86 29.94
C ASP A 243 22.85 4.23 29.79
N ALA A 244 23.42 5.10 28.95
CA ALA A 244 22.96 6.48 28.79
C ALA A 244 21.48 6.58 28.36
N GLY A 245 20.99 5.65 27.54
CA GLY A 245 19.61 5.66 27.04
C GLY A 245 18.56 5.34 28.11
N LYS A 246 18.99 4.77 29.25
CA LYS A 246 18.10 4.38 30.34
C LYS A 246 17.88 5.46 31.39
N ASN A 247 18.63 6.57 31.33
CA ASN A 247 18.40 7.79 32.12
C ASN A 247 18.36 7.59 33.65
N VAL A 248 19.11 6.61 34.17
CA VAL A 248 19.31 6.39 35.62
C VAL A 248 19.87 7.63 36.36
N PRO A 249 20.75 8.47 35.76
CA PRO A 249 21.21 9.68 36.42
C PRO A 249 20.09 10.67 36.82
N LEU A 250 19.02 10.80 36.03
CA LEU A 250 17.84 11.61 36.38
C LEU A 250 17.18 11.07 37.64
N LEU A 251 16.95 9.75 37.68
CA LEU A 251 16.33 9.08 38.82
C LEU A 251 17.12 9.29 40.12
N LEU A 252 18.46 9.20 40.06
CA LEU A 252 19.32 9.46 41.22
C LEU A 252 19.27 10.93 41.67
N LYS A 253 19.27 11.90 40.75
CA LYS A 253 19.12 13.33 41.08
C LYS A 253 17.78 13.60 41.76
N ALA A 254 16.69 13.08 41.19
CA ALA A 254 15.36 13.19 41.75
C ALA A 254 15.27 12.54 43.15
N PHE A 255 15.88 11.38 43.34
CA PHE A 255 15.93 10.72 44.65
C PHE A 255 16.72 11.53 45.69
N ARG A 256 17.85 12.14 45.31
CA ARG A 256 18.60 13.08 46.20
C ARG A 256 17.73 14.23 46.65
N ARG A 257 17.02 14.84 45.71
CA ARG A 257 16.11 15.96 45.98
C ARG A 257 14.98 15.57 46.92
N PHE A 258 14.37 14.40 46.69
CA PHE A 258 13.38 13.83 47.61
C PHE A 258 13.94 13.61 49.02
N ARG A 259 15.14 13.01 49.15
CA ARG A 259 15.78 12.76 50.44
C ARG A 259 16.16 14.04 51.18
N ALA A 260 16.61 15.07 50.46
CA ALA A 260 16.88 16.38 51.04
C ALA A 260 15.60 17.02 51.61
N ALA A 261 14.48 16.89 50.91
CA ALA A 261 13.18 17.39 51.38
C ALA A 261 12.57 16.53 52.50
N ARG A 262 12.87 15.23 52.55
CA ARG A 262 12.33 14.27 53.53
C ARG A 262 13.38 13.27 54.04
N PRO A 263 14.28 13.70 54.94
CA PRO A 263 15.37 12.84 55.45
C PRO A 263 14.90 11.60 56.22
N ASN A 264 13.71 11.64 56.81
CA ASN A 264 13.18 10.56 57.65
C ASN A 264 12.17 9.64 56.94
N ALA A 265 11.97 9.81 55.63
CA ALA A 265 11.07 8.91 54.90
C ALA A 265 11.67 7.49 54.85
N PRO A 266 10.89 6.42 55.14
CA PRO A 266 11.39 5.04 55.19
C PRO A 266 11.53 4.39 53.80
N LEU A 267 11.67 5.18 52.73
CA LEU A 267 11.69 4.69 51.35
C LEU A 267 13.13 4.67 50.80
N ARG A 268 13.56 3.50 50.32
CA ARG A 268 14.86 3.27 49.66
C ARG A 268 14.75 3.22 48.14
N LEU A 269 15.88 3.32 47.44
CA LEU A 269 15.99 3.10 45.99
C LEU A 269 16.92 1.91 45.72
N LEU A 270 16.39 0.84 45.12
CA LEU A 270 17.19 -0.29 44.67
C LEU A 270 17.34 -0.25 43.15
N LEU A 271 18.58 -0.41 42.67
CA LEU A 271 18.91 -0.51 41.26
C LEU A 271 19.44 -1.93 40.99
N ALA A 272 19.01 -2.55 39.90
CA ALA A 272 19.52 -3.86 39.49
C ALA A 272 19.60 -3.97 37.95
N GLY A 273 20.62 -4.66 37.47
CA GLY A 273 20.91 -4.87 36.04
C GLY A 273 22.34 -4.48 35.65
N ASN A 274 22.71 -4.79 34.40
CA ASN A 274 24.08 -4.62 33.89
C ASN A 274 24.50 -3.14 33.78
N GLY A 275 25.79 -2.85 34.01
CA GLY A 275 26.37 -1.50 34.00
C GLY A 275 26.72 -1.00 35.41
N GLU A 276 27.48 0.10 35.46
CA GLU A 276 27.91 0.74 36.70
C GLU A 276 27.24 2.11 36.85
N VAL A 277 26.94 2.51 38.08
CA VAL A 277 26.36 3.82 38.37
C VAL A 277 26.97 4.41 39.63
N ASP A 278 27.30 5.70 39.59
CA ASP A 278 27.79 6.41 40.77
C ASP A 278 26.63 6.89 41.64
N LEU A 279 26.54 6.35 42.86
CA LEU A 279 25.54 6.72 43.84
C LEU A 279 25.81 8.10 44.48
N ASN A 280 26.97 8.72 44.24
CA ASN A 280 27.44 10.01 44.79
C ASN A 280 27.13 10.18 46.29
N GLY A 281 27.53 9.21 47.12
CA GLY A 281 27.37 9.29 48.58
C GLY A 281 25.98 8.91 49.13
N GLN A 282 25.09 8.31 48.33
CA GLN A 282 23.77 7.84 48.78
C GLN A 282 23.73 6.39 49.27
N ALA A 283 24.89 5.75 49.53
CA ALA A 283 24.98 4.31 49.80
C ALA A 283 24.11 3.80 50.97
N ASP A 284 23.76 4.67 51.93
CA ASP A 284 22.90 4.34 53.07
C ASP A 284 21.41 4.27 52.72
N THR A 285 20.99 4.80 51.56
CA THR A 285 19.56 4.96 51.18
C THR A 285 19.25 4.53 49.75
N ALA A 286 20.27 4.38 48.90
CA ALA A 286 20.21 3.78 47.58
C ALA A 286 21.27 2.67 47.46
N GLN A 287 20.93 1.57 46.79
CA GLN A 287 21.83 0.43 46.64
C GLN A 287 21.74 -0.10 45.20
N ASP A 288 22.89 -0.34 44.57
CA ASP A 288 23.00 -1.05 43.30
C ASP A 288 23.36 -2.52 43.58
N LEU A 289 22.49 -3.43 43.16
CA LEU A 289 22.64 -4.87 43.34
C LEU A 289 23.42 -5.52 42.20
N GLY A 290 23.74 -4.77 41.14
CA GLY A 290 24.40 -5.32 39.95
C GLY A 290 23.49 -6.26 39.17
N LEU A 291 24.09 -7.20 38.44
CA LEU A 291 23.34 -8.21 37.68
C LEU A 291 22.68 -9.22 38.66
N VAL A 292 21.38 -9.43 38.47
CA VAL A 292 20.57 -10.34 39.30
C VAL A 292 20.09 -11.54 38.48
N THR A 293 19.87 -12.67 39.15
CA THR A 293 19.24 -13.86 38.57
C THR A 293 17.75 -13.66 38.34
N GLU A 294 17.10 -14.53 37.54
CA GLU A 294 15.64 -14.47 37.32
C GLU A 294 14.85 -14.63 38.63
N ALA A 295 15.27 -15.52 39.55
CA ALA A 295 14.63 -15.69 40.84
C ALA A 295 14.79 -14.46 41.76
N GLU A 296 15.94 -13.78 41.71
CA GLU A 296 16.16 -12.53 42.43
C GLU A 296 15.36 -11.38 41.83
N LYS A 297 15.28 -11.29 40.50
CA LYS A 297 14.42 -10.33 39.79
C LYS A 297 12.97 -10.49 40.22
N GLU A 298 12.46 -11.72 40.21
CA GLU A 298 11.09 -12.03 40.62
C GLU A 298 10.84 -11.62 42.08
N HIS A 299 11.77 -11.94 42.98
CA HIS A 299 11.68 -11.56 44.38
C HIS A 299 11.64 -10.02 44.56
N LEU A 300 12.47 -9.28 43.81
CA LEU A 300 12.50 -7.82 43.86
C LEU A 300 11.20 -7.20 43.33
N LEU A 301 10.66 -7.72 42.22
CA LEU A 301 9.40 -7.24 41.67
C LEU A 301 8.22 -7.55 42.60
N ALA A 302 8.18 -8.73 43.23
CA ALA A 302 7.11 -9.11 44.13
C ALA A 302 7.06 -8.24 45.41
N ASN A 303 8.20 -7.70 45.85
CA ASN A 303 8.31 -7.00 47.14
C ASN A 303 8.51 -5.48 47.01
N CYS A 304 8.76 -4.93 45.82
CA CYS A 304 8.88 -3.48 45.66
C CYS A 304 7.55 -2.76 45.93
N VAL A 305 7.64 -1.46 46.25
CA VAL A 305 6.49 -0.56 46.40
C VAL A 305 6.00 -0.10 45.03
N ALA A 306 6.93 0.24 44.15
CA ALA A 306 6.70 0.65 42.77
C ALA A 306 7.97 0.44 41.94
N LEU A 307 7.80 0.26 40.63
CA LEU A 307 8.90 0.25 39.66
C LEU A 307 9.02 1.64 39.01
N PHE A 308 10.22 2.22 38.97
CA PHE A 308 10.49 3.49 38.29
C PHE A 308 11.33 3.24 37.05
N GLN A 309 10.77 3.57 35.88
CA GLN A 309 11.41 3.44 34.56
C GLN A 309 11.63 4.82 33.94
N PRO A 310 12.81 5.44 34.13
CA PRO A 310 13.11 6.80 33.67
C PRO A 310 13.54 6.89 32.19
N SER A 311 13.57 5.76 31.48
CA SER A 311 14.03 5.67 30.09
C SER A 311 13.17 6.50 29.15
N GLN A 312 13.80 7.24 28.24
CA GLN A 312 13.10 8.08 27.26
C GLN A 312 12.74 7.31 25.99
N ASN A 313 13.50 6.25 25.65
CA ASN A 313 13.28 5.42 24.47
C ASN A 313 13.14 3.95 24.88
N GLU A 314 11.94 3.42 24.73
CA GLU A 314 11.58 2.01 24.85
C GLU A 314 10.54 1.71 23.76
N SER A 315 10.53 0.50 23.21
CA SER A 315 9.45 0.03 22.32
C SER A 315 8.28 -0.60 23.08
N PHE A 316 8.53 -1.14 24.28
CA PHE A 316 7.54 -1.85 25.10
C PHE A 316 7.82 -1.78 26.61
N SER A 317 9.08 -2.02 27.02
CA SER A 317 9.51 -2.27 28.40
C SER A 317 8.93 -3.55 29.03
N ARG A 318 9.62 -4.66 28.80
CA ARG A 318 9.30 -5.97 29.41
C ARG A 318 9.15 -5.89 30.94
N VAL A 319 10.08 -5.18 31.59
CA VAL A 319 10.15 -5.06 33.05
C VAL A 319 8.93 -4.34 33.63
N MET A 320 8.38 -3.36 32.92
CA MET A 320 7.15 -2.68 33.30
C MET A 320 5.96 -3.65 33.28
N MET A 321 5.87 -4.51 32.27
CA MET A 321 4.84 -5.55 32.22
C MET A 321 5.03 -6.61 33.32
N GLU A 322 6.28 -7.02 33.59
CA GLU A 322 6.60 -7.94 34.70
C GLU A 322 6.16 -7.34 36.06
N ALA A 323 6.48 -6.07 36.33
CA ALA A 323 6.04 -5.37 37.55
C ALA A 323 4.51 -5.33 37.68
N TRP A 324 3.81 -5.04 36.58
CA TRP A 324 2.36 -5.08 36.54
C TRP A 324 1.78 -6.49 36.73
N MET A 325 2.41 -7.54 36.22
CA MET A 325 1.99 -8.92 36.50
C MET A 325 2.07 -9.26 38.01
N HIS A 326 3.04 -8.68 38.72
CA HIS A 326 3.15 -8.73 40.18
C HIS A 326 2.20 -7.76 40.92
N GLY A 327 1.36 -7.01 40.19
CA GLY A 327 0.42 -6.05 40.77
C GLY A 327 1.10 -4.81 41.36
N LYS A 328 2.26 -4.41 40.83
CA LYS A 328 3.01 -3.24 41.30
C LYS A 328 2.81 -2.04 40.37
N PRO A 329 2.52 -0.85 40.90
CA PRO A 329 2.39 0.34 40.06
C PRO A 329 3.74 0.75 39.47
N VAL A 330 3.69 1.42 38.32
CA VAL A 330 4.88 1.82 37.55
C VAL A 330 4.91 3.34 37.37
N ALA A 331 6.07 3.96 37.49
CA ALA A 331 6.31 5.32 37.04
C ALA A 331 7.16 5.30 35.75
N ALA A 332 6.69 5.93 34.69
CA ALA A 332 7.36 5.97 33.39
C ALA A 332 7.77 7.41 33.00
N HIS A 333 8.78 7.55 32.13
CA HIS A 333 9.14 8.87 31.62
C HIS A 333 8.10 9.38 30.62
N SER A 334 7.64 10.63 30.76
CA SER A 334 6.57 11.19 29.91
C SER A 334 6.95 11.32 28.42
N ALA A 335 8.24 11.50 28.13
CA ALA A 335 8.75 11.50 26.74
C ALA A 335 8.80 10.10 26.08
N CYS A 336 8.65 9.02 26.83
CA CYS A 336 8.71 7.66 26.27
C CYS A 336 7.33 7.19 25.82
N LEU A 337 6.99 7.42 24.55
CA LEU A 337 5.63 7.20 24.05
C LEU A 337 5.10 5.78 24.32
N ALA A 338 5.91 4.74 24.11
CA ALA A 338 5.53 3.35 24.37
C ALA A 338 5.07 3.10 25.81
N THR A 339 5.80 3.63 26.80
CA THR A 339 5.50 3.38 28.22
C THR A 339 4.52 4.41 28.78
N ALA A 340 4.60 5.67 28.36
CA ALA A 340 3.67 6.73 28.77
C ALA A 340 2.23 6.42 28.33
N VAL A 341 2.01 6.07 27.06
CA VAL A 341 0.69 5.70 26.53
C VAL A 341 0.15 4.46 27.26
N ALA A 342 1.00 3.49 27.58
CA ALA A 342 0.60 2.32 28.36
C ALA A 342 0.15 2.70 29.78
N VAL A 343 0.86 3.60 30.47
CA VAL A 343 0.45 4.11 31.78
C VAL A 343 -0.86 4.89 31.69
N GLU A 344 -1.04 5.74 30.70
CA GLU A 344 -2.23 6.58 30.51
C GLU A 344 -3.49 5.73 30.24
N ARG A 345 -3.38 4.75 29.33
CA ARG A 345 -4.49 3.84 28.98
C ARG A 345 -4.85 2.92 30.13
N SER A 346 -3.87 2.32 30.79
CA SER A 346 -4.11 1.42 31.92
C SER A 346 -4.54 2.18 33.18
N ARG A 347 -4.11 3.44 33.34
CA ARG A 347 -4.11 4.16 34.63
C ARG A 347 -3.43 3.34 35.73
N GLY A 348 -2.40 2.57 35.36
CA GLY A 348 -1.68 1.62 36.21
C GLY A 348 -0.46 2.20 36.93
N GLY A 349 -0.34 3.53 36.98
CA GLY A 349 0.90 4.18 37.36
C GLY A 349 0.89 5.70 37.20
N TRP A 350 2.09 6.26 37.01
CA TRP A 350 2.33 7.69 36.83
C TRP A 350 3.30 7.96 35.68
N THR A 351 3.27 9.18 35.15
CA THR A 351 4.28 9.70 34.23
C THR A 351 5.02 10.90 34.85
N ALA A 352 6.30 11.06 34.54
CA ALA A 352 7.09 12.23 34.93
C ALA A 352 8.17 12.54 33.88
N GLY A 353 8.42 13.82 33.62
CA GLY A 353 9.46 14.29 32.70
C GLY A 353 10.69 14.80 33.45
N GLY A 354 10.50 15.86 34.24
CA GLY A 354 11.62 16.60 34.88
C GLY A 354 12.03 16.07 36.25
N GLU A 355 13.21 16.48 36.72
CA GLU A 355 13.74 16.10 38.05
C GLU A 355 12.76 16.40 39.20
N ASP A 356 12.08 17.56 39.13
CA ASP A 356 11.09 17.98 40.13
C ASP A 356 9.87 17.05 40.18
N GLU A 357 9.35 16.65 39.02
CA GLU A 357 8.21 15.74 38.91
C GLU A 357 8.57 14.35 39.44
N TRP A 358 9.74 13.83 39.07
CA TRP A 358 10.24 12.55 39.61
C TRP A 358 10.45 12.61 41.13
N ALA A 359 10.97 13.72 41.67
CA ALA A 359 11.12 13.90 43.12
C ALA A 359 9.76 13.97 43.83
N ALA A 360 8.77 14.61 43.21
CA ALA A 360 7.39 14.62 43.68
C ALA A 360 6.74 13.21 43.65
N LEU A 361 7.04 12.39 42.64
CA LEU A 361 6.59 11.01 42.57
C LEU A 361 7.18 10.14 43.69
N PHE A 362 8.48 10.25 44.00
CA PHE A 362 9.04 9.59 45.18
C PHE A 362 8.31 10.00 46.47
N ALA A 363 8.01 11.30 46.60
CA ALA A 363 7.26 11.84 47.72
C ALA A 363 5.80 11.38 47.77
N GLU A 364 5.18 11.09 46.62
CA GLU A 364 3.85 10.53 46.49
C GLU A 364 3.82 9.05 46.85
N VAL A 365 4.74 8.25 46.31
CA VAL A 365 4.86 6.82 46.61
C VAL A 365 5.13 6.59 48.09
N ALA A 366 6.03 7.38 48.69
CA ALA A 366 6.35 7.28 50.12
C ALA A 366 5.15 7.55 51.06
N ARG A 367 4.13 8.28 50.60
CA ARG A 367 2.94 8.64 51.41
C ARG A 367 1.67 7.90 50.98
N ALA A 368 1.70 7.19 49.86
CA ALA A 368 0.52 6.58 49.29
C ALA A 368 0.03 5.44 50.20
N PRO A 369 -1.26 5.37 50.54
CA PRO A 369 -1.79 4.24 51.28
C PRO A 369 -1.70 2.98 50.41
N GLU A 370 -1.41 1.83 51.03
CA GLU A 370 -1.23 0.54 50.36
C GLU A 370 -2.40 0.21 49.41
N ARG A 371 -3.63 0.51 49.82
CA ARG A 371 -4.82 0.35 48.99
C ARG A 371 -4.72 1.08 47.64
N ARG A 372 -4.21 2.32 47.61
CA ARG A 372 -4.08 3.10 46.37
C ARG A 372 -3.02 2.49 45.45
N LEU A 373 -1.91 2.03 46.02
CA LEU A 373 -0.84 1.35 45.27
C LEU A 373 -1.34 0.04 44.66
N ALA A 374 -2.11 -0.75 45.43
CA ALA A 374 -2.73 -1.98 44.96
C ALA A 374 -3.78 -1.73 43.86
N GLU A 375 -4.60 -0.67 43.98
CA GLU A 375 -5.56 -0.29 42.94
C GLU A 375 -4.88 0.08 41.62
N LEU A 376 -3.78 0.86 41.67
CA LEU A 376 -2.98 1.18 40.48
C LEU A 376 -2.32 -0.08 39.88
N GLY A 377 -1.67 -0.88 40.72
CA GLY A 377 -1.04 -2.13 40.29
C GLY A 377 -2.03 -3.13 39.68
N ALA A 378 -3.25 -3.24 40.20
CA ALA A 378 -4.30 -4.10 39.65
C ALA A 378 -4.77 -3.66 38.25
N ARG A 379 -4.88 -2.35 38.01
CA ARG A 379 -5.20 -1.83 36.67
C ARG A 379 -4.08 -2.10 35.67
N GLY A 380 -2.84 -1.86 36.09
CA GLY A 380 -1.66 -2.21 35.30
C GLY A 380 -1.60 -3.71 34.98
N LYS A 381 -1.89 -4.57 35.95
CA LYS A 381 -1.97 -6.02 35.76
C LYS A 381 -2.98 -6.42 34.69
N SER A 382 -4.16 -5.82 34.70
CA SER A 382 -5.18 -6.09 33.67
C SER A 382 -4.69 -5.75 32.27
N TYR A 383 -3.91 -4.68 32.12
CA TYR A 383 -3.32 -4.28 30.85
C TYR A 383 -2.18 -5.22 30.43
N ALA A 384 -1.31 -5.62 31.37
CA ALA A 384 -0.23 -6.57 31.11
C ALA A 384 -0.74 -7.96 30.71
N LEU A 385 -1.84 -8.44 31.30
CA LEU A 385 -2.47 -9.71 30.93
C LEU A 385 -2.99 -9.71 29.48
N GLU A 386 -3.41 -8.56 28.95
CA GLU A 386 -3.86 -8.45 27.57
C GLU A 386 -2.68 -8.38 26.59
N LEU A 387 -1.67 -7.56 26.90
CA LEU A 387 -0.60 -7.25 25.95
C LEU A 387 0.67 -8.08 26.09
N ALA A 388 0.90 -8.71 27.24
CA ALA A 388 2.15 -9.37 27.58
C ALA A 388 2.00 -10.83 28.06
N ASP A 389 0.78 -11.37 28.08
CA ASP A 389 0.57 -12.82 28.24
C ASP A 389 0.97 -13.55 26.96
N TRP A 390 1.77 -14.62 27.08
CA TRP A 390 2.31 -15.33 25.92
C TRP A 390 1.26 -15.94 25.01
N ASP A 391 0.20 -16.52 25.57
CA ASP A 391 -0.85 -17.15 24.76
C ASP A 391 -1.63 -16.07 24.00
N ARG A 392 -1.98 -14.97 24.65
CA ARG A 392 -2.63 -13.81 24.01
C ARG A 392 -1.77 -13.13 22.94
N VAL A 393 -0.47 -13.04 23.17
CA VAL A 393 0.47 -12.51 22.17
C VAL A 393 0.49 -13.42 20.95
N MET A 394 0.65 -14.74 21.13
CA MET A 394 0.68 -15.69 20.00
C MET A 394 -0.65 -15.74 19.24
N GLU A 395 -1.80 -15.68 19.93
CA GLU A 395 -3.13 -15.55 19.30
C GLU A 395 -3.18 -14.34 18.34
N ARG A 396 -2.62 -13.21 18.75
CA ARG A 396 -2.56 -12.00 17.90
C ARG A 396 -1.60 -12.12 16.73
N TYR A 397 -0.48 -12.83 16.86
CA TYR A 397 0.37 -13.14 15.70
C TYR A 397 -0.36 -14.04 14.70
N GLU A 398 -1.06 -15.07 15.17
CA GLU A 398 -1.85 -15.96 14.34
C GLU A 398 -2.99 -15.21 13.64
N GLU A 399 -3.68 -14.30 14.34
CA GLU A 399 -4.70 -13.43 13.75
C GLU A 399 -4.10 -12.47 12.71
N ALA A 400 -2.98 -11.82 13.03
CA ALA A 400 -2.33 -10.86 12.13
C ALA A 400 -1.83 -11.49 10.83
N LEU A 401 -1.35 -12.74 10.92
CA LEU A 401 -0.74 -13.50 9.83
C LEU A 401 -1.69 -14.54 9.23
N ALA A 402 -2.95 -14.58 9.68
CA ALA A 402 -3.98 -15.41 9.08
C ALA A 402 -4.11 -15.06 7.59
N PRO A 403 -4.37 -16.04 6.71
CA PRO A 403 -4.69 -15.76 5.32
C PRO A 403 -5.85 -14.76 5.28
N VAL A 404 -5.71 -13.71 4.48
CA VAL A 404 -6.83 -12.80 4.22
C VAL A 404 -7.83 -13.57 3.38
N GLU A 405 -8.75 -14.26 4.05
CA GLU A 405 -9.97 -14.72 3.41
C GLU A 405 -10.75 -13.46 3.01
N VAL A 406 -10.64 -13.04 1.76
CA VAL A 406 -11.70 -12.25 1.12
C VAL A 406 -12.86 -13.22 0.91
N ARG A 407 -13.50 -13.62 2.02
CA ARG A 407 -14.80 -14.24 1.93
C ARG A 407 -15.73 -13.15 1.40
N PRO A 408 -16.47 -13.38 0.30
CA PRO A 408 -17.73 -12.65 0.16
C PRO A 408 -18.45 -12.84 1.50
N PRO A 409 -18.98 -11.77 2.11
CA PRO A 409 -19.62 -11.88 3.43
C PRO A 409 -20.57 -13.07 3.41
N ASP A 410 -20.60 -13.83 4.51
CA ASP A 410 -21.30 -15.13 4.65
C ASP A 410 -22.80 -15.12 4.28
N ASP A 411 -23.34 -13.96 3.86
CA ASP A 411 -24.71 -13.66 3.49
C ASP A 411 -24.93 -13.31 2.00
N VAL A 412 -23.93 -13.44 1.09
CA VAL A 412 -24.22 -13.41 -0.36
C VAL A 412 -24.75 -14.79 -0.77
N PRO A 413 -26.04 -14.94 -1.10
CA PRO A 413 -26.62 -16.26 -1.36
C PRO A 413 -25.94 -16.93 -2.56
N PRO A 414 -25.53 -18.21 -2.46
CA PRO A 414 -25.00 -18.94 -3.61
C PRO A 414 -26.07 -19.03 -4.71
N GLY A 415 -25.79 -18.48 -5.90
CA GLY A 415 -26.70 -18.59 -7.05
C GLY A 415 -27.08 -17.30 -7.77
N PHE A 416 -26.50 -16.15 -7.40
CA PHE A 416 -26.60 -14.95 -8.21
C PHE A 416 -25.79 -15.10 -9.51
N ALA A 417 -26.46 -15.11 -10.68
CA ALA A 417 -25.79 -14.69 -11.92
C ALA A 417 -25.40 -13.21 -11.78
N PRO A 418 -24.32 -12.70 -12.41
CA PRO A 418 -23.90 -11.33 -12.17
C PRO A 418 -24.98 -10.37 -12.71
N ALA A 419 -25.74 -9.75 -11.80
CA ALA A 419 -26.69 -8.69 -12.11
C ALA A 419 -25.92 -7.39 -12.43
N GLU A 420 -26.42 -6.59 -13.35
CA GLU A 420 -25.82 -5.31 -13.74
C GLU A 420 -26.40 -4.15 -12.90
N ILE A 421 -25.59 -3.60 -11.99
CA ILE A 421 -25.92 -2.43 -11.17
C ILE A 421 -25.05 -1.25 -11.60
N ASN A 422 -25.62 -0.35 -12.40
CA ASN A 422 -24.90 0.79 -12.93
C ASN A 422 -25.15 2.07 -12.13
N GLN A 423 -24.15 2.95 -12.11
CA GLN A 423 -24.17 4.23 -11.42
C GLN A 423 -24.35 5.37 -12.40
N PHE A 424 -25.15 6.36 -12.02
CA PHE A 424 -25.48 7.55 -12.82
C PHE A 424 -25.22 8.79 -11.99
N LEU A 425 -24.48 9.75 -12.54
CA LEU A 425 -24.23 11.02 -11.85
C LEU A 425 -24.00 12.19 -12.83
N PRO A 426 -24.24 13.45 -12.42
CA PRO A 426 -24.15 14.59 -13.33
C PRO A 426 -22.75 14.79 -13.92
N ASN A 427 -21.72 14.63 -13.10
CA ASN A 427 -20.32 14.81 -13.48
C ASN A 427 -19.41 13.87 -12.70
N LEU A 428 -18.30 13.46 -13.32
CA LEU A 428 -17.17 12.85 -12.63
C LEU A 428 -15.98 13.81 -12.68
N SER A 429 -15.41 14.16 -11.54
CA SER A 429 -14.32 15.12 -11.41
C SER A 429 -13.17 14.55 -10.58
N TYR A 430 -11.93 14.84 -11.00
CA TYR A 430 -10.75 14.31 -10.33
C TYR A 430 -10.58 14.93 -8.93
N GLY A 431 -10.47 14.08 -7.91
CA GLY A 431 -10.14 14.47 -6.55
C GLY A 431 -11.31 14.99 -5.69
N ASP A 432 -12.55 14.97 -6.19
CA ASP A 432 -13.72 15.33 -5.37
C ASP A 432 -14.33 14.13 -4.64
N ALA A 433 -15.00 14.41 -3.52
CA ALA A 433 -15.53 13.40 -2.61
C ALA A 433 -16.63 12.52 -3.23
N ILE A 434 -17.48 13.08 -4.10
CA ILE A 434 -18.61 12.37 -4.71
C ILE A 434 -18.10 11.41 -5.78
N SER A 435 -17.20 11.89 -6.65
CA SER A 435 -16.60 11.08 -7.72
C SER A 435 -15.79 9.91 -7.15
N ASN A 436 -14.97 10.18 -6.14
CA ASN A 436 -14.21 9.12 -5.45
C ASN A 436 -15.14 8.09 -4.77
N HIS A 437 -16.27 8.52 -4.22
CA HIS A 437 -17.24 7.62 -3.61
C HIS A 437 -17.94 6.73 -4.67
N ALA A 438 -18.30 7.27 -5.82
CA ALA A 438 -18.90 6.50 -6.92
C ALA A 438 -17.94 5.43 -7.48
N ILE A 439 -16.66 5.81 -7.67
CA ILE A 439 -15.59 4.88 -8.04
C ILE A 439 -15.44 3.78 -6.99
N TRP A 440 -15.39 4.15 -5.70
CA TRP A 440 -15.29 3.19 -4.62
C TRP A 440 -16.49 2.22 -4.56
N ILE A 441 -17.72 2.72 -4.72
CA ILE A 441 -18.93 1.89 -4.77
C ILE A 441 -18.85 0.90 -5.94
N ARG A 442 -18.45 1.38 -7.13
CA ARG A 442 -18.30 0.55 -8.34
C ARG A 442 -17.34 -0.61 -8.08
N ASP A 443 -16.18 -0.32 -7.54
CA ASP A 443 -15.12 -1.31 -7.35
C ASP A 443 -15.51 -2.35 -6.29
N ARG A 444 -16.25 -1.93 -5.26
CA ARG A 444 -16.82 -2.86 -4.28
C ARG A 444 -17.92 -3.73 -4.88
N LEU A 445 -18.83 -3.17 -5.68
CA LEU A 445 -19.86 -3.94 -6.38
C LEU A 445 -19.23 -4.98 -7.33
N ARG A 446 -18.19 -4.59 -8.09
CA ARG A 446 -17.40 -5.52 -8.92
C ARG A 446 -16.73 -6.62 -8.08
N GLY A 447 -16.13 -6.24 -6.95
CA GLY A 447 -15.56 -7.19 -6.00
C GLY A 447 -16.57 -8.18 -5.40
N PHE A 448 -17.86 -7.80 -5.32
CA PHE A 448 -18.95 -8.71 -4.92
C PHE A 448 -19.48 -9.57 -6.08
N GLY A 449 -18.98 -9.38 -7.30
CA GLY A 449 -19.36 -10.12 -8.50
C GLY A 449 -20.48 -9.48 -9.34
N PHE A 450 -20.85 -8.21 -9.10
CA PHE A 450 -21.79 -7.48 -9.96
C PHE A 450 -21.07 -6.87 -11.18
N VAL A 451 -21.77 -6.73 -12.30
CA VAL A 451 -21.33 -5.81 -13.37
C VAL A 451 -21.71 -4.40 -12.93
N SER A 452 -20.76 -3.48 -12.88
CA SER A 452 -21.03 -2.09 -12.50
C SER A 452 -20.19 -1.12 -13.32
N ASN A 453 -20.85 -0.17 -13.95
CA ASN A 453 -20.27 0.93 -14.73
C ASN A 453 -20.75 2.28 -14.19
N ILE A 454 -19.99 3.33 -14.46
CA ILE A 454 -20.35 4.71 -14.10
C ILE A 454 -20.70 5.49 -15.38
N TYR A 455 -21.87 6.11 -15.40
CA TYR A 455 -22.37 6.93 -16.51
C TYR A 455 -22.55 8.38 -16.08
N VAL A 456 -21.93 9.31 -16.82
CA VAL A 456 -21.96 10.73 -16.48
C VAL A 456 -22.20 11.63 -17.68
N ARG A 457 -22.65 12.87 -17.43
CA ARG A 457 -22.78 13.86 -18.50
C ARG A 457 -21.46 14.59 -18.77
N TYR A 458 -20.78 15.03 -17.71
CA TYR A 458 -19.53 15.77 -17.83
C TYR A 458 -18.37 14.99 -17.20
N ILE A 459 -17.27 14.91 -17.93
CA ILE A 459 -16.09 14.13 -17.55
C ILE A 459 -14.91 15.09 -17.41
N ASP A 460 -14.24 15.05 -16.25
CA ASP A 460 -12.88 15.58 -16.14
C ASP A 460 -11.93 14.61 -16.87
N PRO A 461 -11.14 15.07 -17.86
CA PRO A 461 -10.28 14.20 -18.66
C PRO A 461 -9.37 13.27 -17.86
N ARG A 462 -8.98 13.66 -16.63
CA ARG A 462 -8.12 12.85 -15.76
C ARG A 462 -8.77 11.58 -15.23
N VAL A 463 -10.11 11.51 -15.24
CA VAL A 463 -10.90 10.35 -14.76
C VAL A 463 -11.82 9.78 -15.86
N GLU A 464 -11.54 10.08 -17.12
CA GLU A 464 -12.34 9.60 -18.24
C GLU A 464 -12.37 8.06 -18.32
N HIS A 465 -11.24 7.42 -18.03
CA HIS A 465 -11.11 5.96 -17.97
C HIS A 465 -11.99 5.30 -16.89
N GLU A 466 -12.51 6.07 -15.93
CA GLU A 466 -13.34 5.55 -14.83
C GLU A 466 -14.84 5.48 -15.17
N CYS A 467 -15.27 6.14 -16.26
CA CYS A 467 -16.69 6.30 -16.58
C CYS A 467 -16.99 6.27 -18.09
N ARG A 468 -18.27 6.37 -18.41
CA ARG A 468 -18.78 6.47 -19.78
C ARG A 468 -19.71 7.67 -19.89
N VAL A 469 -19.79 8.25 -21.08
CA VAL A 469 -20.76 9.31 -21.36
C VAL A 469 -22.17 8.72 -21.34
N PHE A 470 -23.06 9.36 -20.60
CA PHE A 470 -24.47 9.00 -20.52
C PHE A 470 -25.18 9.18 -21.87
N SER A 471 -25.95 8.17 -22.27
CA SER A 471 -26.99 8.29 -23.29
C SER A 471 -28.29 7.61 -22.82
N PRO A 472 -29.47 8.01 -23.31
CA PRO A 472 -30.72 7.37 -22.91
C PRO A 472 -30.74 5.85 -23.15
N ASP A 473 -30.07 5.38 -24.20
CA ASP A 473 -30.02 3.95 -24.54
C ASP A 473 -29.24 3.11 -23.51
N THR A 474 -28.30 3.71 -22.76
CA THR A 474 -27.47 2.96 -21.78
C THR A 474 -28.23 2.60 -20.50
N LEU A 475 -29.36 3.26 -20.22
CA LEU A 475 -30.24 2.90 -19.10
C LEU A 475 -30.91 1.55 -19.31
N HIS A 476 -31.20 1.16 -20.55
CA HIS A 476 -31.90 -0.08 -20.88
C HIS A 476 -31.03 -1.36 -20.78
N ALA A 477 -29.71 -1.21 -20.59
CA ALA A 477 -28.79 -2.31 -20.34
C ALA A 477 -28.61 -2.64 -18.85
N SER A 478 -29.15 -1.82 -17.93
CA SER A 478 -28.95 -1.99 -16.48
C SER A 478 -30.09 -2.80 -15.87
N ASP A 479 -29.78 -3.78 -15.01
CA ASP A 479 -30.79 -4.48 -14.20
C ASP A 479 -31.27 -3.61 -13.04
N ALA A 480 -30.38 -2.78 -12.47
CA ALA A 480 -30.69 -1.78 -11.45
C ALA A 480 -29.80 -0.53 -11.60
N ALA A 481 -30.26 0.60 -11.04
CA ALA A 481 -29.57 1.88 -11.14
C ALA A 481 -29.29 2.51 -9.77
N ILE A 482 -28.08 3.02 -9.58
CA ILE A 482 -27.70 3.88 -8.45
C ILE A 482 -27.54 5.31 -8.98
N TYR A 483 -28.30 6.27 -8.47
CA TYR A 483 -28.25 7.66 -8.89
C TYR A 483 -27.62 8.53 -7.80
N HIS A 484 -26.50 9.17 -8.11
CA HIS A 484 -25.88 10.14 -7.21
C HIS A 484 -26.47 11.52 -7.46
N HIS A 485 -27.28 11.98 -6.52
CA HIS A 485 -27.97 13.26 -6.63
C HIS A 485 -27.24 14.33 -5.82
N SER A 486 -26.60 15.27 -6.54
CA SER A 486 -25.73 16.32 -5.98
C SER A 486 -25.93 17.70 -6.62
N ILE A 487 -26.64 17.76 -7.75
CA ILE A 487 -27.02 18.98 -8.48
C ILE A 487 -28.14 18.63 -9.47
N GLY A 488 -28.88 19.64 -9.96
CA GLY A 488 -29.84 19.44 -11.06
C GLY A 488 -29.15 18.89 -12.32
N SER A 489 -29.82 17.95 -12.98
CA SER A 489 -29.22 17.23 -14.12
C SER A 489 -30.28 16.81 -15.13
N GLU A 490 -29.90 16.84 -16.41
CA GLU A 490 -30.71 16.31 -17.53
C GLU A 490 -30.83 14.76 -17.51
N ILE A 491 -30.06 14.06 -16.67
CA ILE A 491 -30.19 12.61 -16.46
C ILE A 491 -31.47 12.29 -15.66
N THR A 492 -31.90 13.21 -14.79
CA THR A 492 -33.01 13.02 -13.83
C THR A 492 -34.32 12.56 -14.49
N PRO A 493 -34.81 13.19 -15.58
CA PRO A 493 -36.03 12.73 -16.25
C PRO A 493 -35.94 11.30 -16.79
N HIS A 494 -34.77 10.90 -17.30
CA HIS A 494 -34.57 9.55 -17.85
C HIS A 494 -34.53 8.47 -16.76
N LEU A 495 -34.03 8.79 -15.56
CA LEU A 495 -34.10 7.89 -14.41
C LEU A 495 -35.52 7.73 -13.86
N LEU A 496 -36.38 8.75 -13.99
CA LEU A 496 -37.81 8.62 -13.68
C LEU A 496 -38.50 7.65 -14.66
N GLU A 497 -38.09 7.65 -15.93
CA GLU A 497 -38.61 6.73 -16.96
C GLU A 497 -38.08 5.28 -16.82
N PHE A 498 -36.92 5.08 -16.17
CA PHE A 498 -36.36 3.75 -15.93
C PHE A 498 -37.25 2.92 -15.01
N THR A 499 -37.51 1.66 -15.38
CA THR A 499 -38.49 0.79 -14.70
C THR A 499 -37.88 -0.29 -13.83
N GLY A 500 -36.55 -0.48 -13.86
CA GLY A 500 -35.85 -1.34 -12.94
C GLY A 500 -35.68 -0.68 -11.56
N PRO A 501 -35.20 -1.43 -10.54
CA PRO A 501 -35.00 -0.89 -9.21
C PRO A 501 -33.97 0.23 -9.19
N LYS A 502 -34.23 1.23 -8.35
CA LYS A 502 -33.43 2.43 -8.24
C LYS A 502 -33.03 2.71 -6.79
N CYS A 503 -31.76 3.05 -6.61
CA CYS A 503 -31.22 3.56 -5.36
C CYS A 503 -30.76 5.01 -5.56
N ILE A 504 -31.16 5.92 -4.68
CA ILE A 504 -30.63 7.28 -4.66
C ILE A 504 -29.53 7.36 -3.61
N VAL A 505 -28.38 7.92 -4.00
CA VAL A 505 -27.31 8.34 -3.09
C VAL A 505 -27.31 9.87 -3.07
N TYR A 506 -27.82 10.45 -1.98
CA TYR A 506 -27.95 11.89 -1.82
C TYR A 506 -26.72 12.48 -1.14
N HIS A 507 -26.08 13.42 -1.84
CA HIS A 507 -24.83 14.08 -1.42
C HIS A 507 -25.01 15.51 -0.93
N ASN A 508 -26.26 15.91 -0.67
CA ASN A 508 -26.68 17.28 -0.45
C ASN A 508 -26.57 18.17 -1.70
N ILE A 509 -27.44 19.18 -1.79
CA ILE A 509 -27.37 20.22 -2.82
C ILE A 509 -27.30 21.57 -2.15
N THR A 510 -26.22 22.32 -2.42
CA THR A 510 -26.00 23.62 -1.79
C THR A 510 -27.16 24.58 -2.12
N PRO A 511 -27.73 25.27 -1.13
CA PRO A 511 -28.82 26.21 -1.37
C PRO A 511 -28.43 27.31 -2.38
N ALA A 512 -29.35 27.65 -3.26
CA ALA A 512 -29.10 28.52 -4.42
C ALA A 512 -28.75 29.96 -4.00
N GLU A 513 -29.21 30.41 -2.84
CA GLU A 513 -28.96 31.74 -2.27
C GLU A 513 -27.48 32.05 -2.08
N PHE A 514 -26.64 31.04 -1.81
CA PHE A 514 -25.19 31.22 -1.69
C PHE A 514 -24.54 31.68 -2.99
N PHE A 515 -25.09 31.27 -4.13
CA PHE A 515 -24.53 31.54 -5.46
C PHE A 515 -25.32 32.58 -6.24
N LEU A 516 -26.49 33.01 -5.75
CA LEU A 516 -27.36 33.94 -6.45
C LEU A 516 -26.69 35.29 -6.78
N PRO A 517 -25.87 35.90 -5.90
CA PRO A 517 -25.21 37.17 -6.20
C PRO A 517 -24.15 37.06 -7.31
N ASP A 518 -23.38 35.98 -7.31
CA ASP A 518 -22.18 35.84 -8.13
C ASP A 518 -22.43 35.01 -9.41
N ARG A 519 -23.31 34.02 -9.33
CA ARG A 519 -23.48 32.92 -10.30
C ARG A 519 -24.97 32.52 -10.48
N PRO A 520 -25.82 33.39 -11.04
CA PRO A 520 -27.27 33.15 -11.12
C PRO A 520 -27.63 31.90 -11.94
N ASP A 521 -26.87 31.57 -12.99
CA ASP A 521 -27.11 30.37 -13.81
C ASP A 521 -26.82 29.08 -13.02
N PHE A 522 -25.71 29.05 -12.27
CA PHE A 522 -25.39 27.91 -11.40
C PHE A 522 -26.40 27.77 -10.26
N ALA A 523 -26.81 28.89 -9.66
CA ALA A 523 -27.87 28.92 -8.66
C ALA A 523 -29.21 28.37 -9.20
N HIS A 524 -29.50 28.56 -10.49
CA HIS A 524 -30.67 27.95 -11.13
C HIS A 524 -30.56 26.43 -11.17
N VAL A 525 -29.41 25.86 -11.57
CA VAL A 525 -29.22 24.40 -11.59
C VAL A 525 -29.32 23.79 -10.18
N LEU A 526 -28.78 24.45 -9.16
CA LEU A 526 -28.92 24.01 -7.76
C LEU A 526 -30.38 24.00 -7.29
N ARG A 527 -31.14 25.05 -7.63
CA ARG A 527 -32.57 25.13 -7.32
C ARG A 527 -33.36 24.02 -7.97
N VAL A 528 -33.14 23.77 -9.26
CA VAL A 528 -33.78 22.68 -10.00
C VAL A 528 -33.49 21.33 -9.35
N GLY A 529 -32.24 21.06 -8.98
CA GLY A 529 -31.88 19.82 -8.29
C GLY A 529 -32.65 19.63 -6.97
N ARG A 530 -32.73 20.67 -6.13
CA ARG A 530 -33.53 20.59 -4.89
C ARG A 530 -35.02 20.43 -5.15
N GLU A 531 -35.56 21.08 -6.18
CA GLU A 531 -36.97 20.93 -6.58
C GLU A 531 -37.28 19.55 -7.15
N ASP A 532 -36.29 18.85 -7.71
CA ASP A 532 -36.44 17.49 -8.24
C ASP A 532 -36.41 16.41 -7.16
N LEU A 533 -35.77 16.65 -6.02
CA LEU A 533 -35.64 15.68 -4.92
C LEU A 533 -36.97 15.05 -4.46
N PRO A 534 -38.04 15.82 -4.13
CA PRO A 534 -39.34 15.23 -3.76
C PRO A 534 -40.05 14.53 -4.93
N LYS A 535 -39.70 14.85 -6.19
CA LYS A 535 -40.26 14.17 -7.37
C LYS A 535 -39.66 12.78 -7.57
N LEU A 536 -38.46 12.54 -7.05
CA LEU A 536 -37.77 11.25 -7.13
C LEU A 536 -38.28 10.26 -6.08
N ALA A 537 -38.79 10.73 -4.94
CA ALA A 537 -39.22 9.89 -3.82
C ALA A 537 -40.18 8.73 -4.17
N PRO A 538 -41.20 8.90 -5.03
CA PRO A 538 -42.13 7.81 -5.36
C PRO A 538 -41.51 6.65 -6.15
N ASP A 539 -40.43 6.91 -6.87
CA ASP A 539 -39.87 6.00 -7.88
C ASP A 539 -38.56 5.33 -7.44
N PHE A 540 -38.03 5.66 -6.26
CA PHE A 540 -36.78 5.09 -5.74
C PHE A 540 -37.05 4.19 -4.53
N GLU A 541 -36.85 2.87 -4.70
CA GLU A 541 -37.12 1.88 -3.65
C GLU A 541 -36.11 1.93 -2.51
N VAL A 542 -34.86 2.31 -2.82
CA VAL A 542 -33.78 2.43 -1.84
C VAL A 542 -33.29 3.87 -1.83
N ALA A 543 -33.15 4.44 -0.64
CA ALA A 543 -32.67 5.81 -0.47
C ALA A 543 -31.60 5.87 0.61
N VAL A 544 -30.46 6.46 0.26
CA VAL A 544 -29.38 6.70 1.20
C VAL A 544 -28.87 8.13 1.11
N GLY A 545 -28.61 8.73 2.26
CA GLY A 545 -27.83 9.96 2.37
C GLY A 545 -26.42 9.64 2.85
N ASP A 546 -25.42 10.39 2.43
CA ASP A 546 -24.06 10.21 2.96
C ASP A 546 -23.90 10.68 4.43
N SER A 547 -24.90 11.38 4.96
CA SER A 547 -25.02 11.81 6.35
C SER A 547 -26.46 11.66 6.85
N SER A 548 -26.63 11.56 8.17
CA SER A 548 -27.92 11.69 8.86
C SER A 548 -28.64 13.01 8.57
N TYR A 549 -27.90 14.09 8.32
CA TYR A 549 -28.47 15.36 7.84
C TYR A 549 -29.15 15.16 6.47
N ASN A 550 -28.46 14.52 5.53
CA ASN A 550 -28.99 14.21 4.20
C ASN A 550 -30.14 13.19 4.26
N VAL A 551 -30.09 12.24 5.19
CA VAL A 551 -31.20 11.33 5.47
C VAL A 551 -32.43 12.09 5.97
N ALA A 552 -32.26 13.09 6.83
CA ALA A 552 -33.37 13.90 7.33
C ALA A 552 -34.04 14.71 6.20
N GLU A 553 -33.25 15.25 5.26
CA GLU A 553 -33.80 15.90 4.05
C GLU A 553 -34.56 14.90 3.17
N LEU A 554 -34.00 13.73 2.89
CA LEU A 554 -34.70 12.65 2.17
C LEU A 554 -36.02 12.26 2.86
N GLN A 555 -36.05 12.17 4.20
CA GLN A 555 -37.28 11.87 4.95
C GLN A 555 -38.31 12.98 4.80
N ALA A 556 -37.89 14.25 4.87
CA ALA A 556 -38.76 15.40 4.70
C ALA A 556 -39.38 15.46 3.29
N ASP A 557 -38.62 15.03 2.28
CA ASP A 557 -39.04 14.99 0.87
C ASP A 557 -39.81 13.72 0.48
N GLY A 558 -40.09 12.83 1.44
CA GLY A 558 -41.02 11.71 1.27
C GLY A 558 -40.40 10.37 0.90
N PHE A 559 -39.07 10.22 0.94
CA PHE A 559 -38.42 8.92 0.73
C PHE A 559 -38.73 7.96 1.89
N HIS A 560 -38.96 6.69 1.56
CA HIS A 560 -39.33 5.68 2.55
C HIS A 560 -38.11 5.12 3.28
N GLN A 561 -38.02 5.35 4.59
CA GLN A 561 -36.97 4.81 5.47
C GLN A 561 -35.53 4.99 4.93
N PRO A 562 -35.12 6.18 4.50
CA PRO A 562 -33.76 6.41 4.05
C PRO A 562 -32.76 6.15 5.17
N THR A 563 -31.55 5.77 4.80
CA THR A 563 -30.49 5.38 5.74
C THR A 563 -29.15 6.01 5.38
N VAL A 564 -28.18 5.93 6.28
CA VAL A 564 -26.86 6.53 6.04
C VAL A 564 -25.97 5.56 5.27
N LEU A 565 -25.32 6.04 4.20
CA LEU A 565 -24.17 5.43 3.53
C LEU A 565 -23.03 6.46 3.49
N SER A 566 -22.28 6.55 4.58
CA SER A 566 -21.16 7.50 4.71
C SER A 566 -20.09 7.30 3.63
N ILE A 567 -19.40 8.38 3.26
CA ILE A 567 -18.27 8.31 2.34
C ILE A 567 -17.13 7.53 2.99
N ALA A 568 -16.65 6.48 2.32
CA ALA A 568 -15.47 5.76 2.74
C ALA A 568 -14.22 6.65 2.56
N VAL A 569 -13.48 6.89 3.65
CA VAL A 569 -12.23 7.66 3.62
C VAL A 569 -11.08 6.70 3.90
N ASP A 570 -10.46 6.22 2.83
CA ASP A 570 -9.36 5.27 2.91
C ASP A 570 -8.03 5.97 3.22
N PRO A 571 -7.41 5.71 4.38
CA PRO A 571 -6.11 6.29 4.68
C PRO A 571 -4.99 5.79 3.74
N GLN A 572 -5.19 4.67 3.01
CA GLN A 572 -4.24 4.20 1.99
C GLN A 572 -4.06 5.18 0.83
N LYS A 573 -5.00 6.12 0.63
CA LYS A 573 -4.83 7.25 -0.29
C LYS A 573 -3.50 7.97 -0.08
N TRP A 574 -2.98 8.00 1.15
CA TRP A 574 -1.75 8.71 1.51
C TRP A 574 -0.49 7.83 1.45
N SER A 575 -0.47 6.78 0.61
CA SER A 575 0.64 5.82 0.51
C SER A 575 1.82 6.34 -0.32
N PHE A 576 2.21 7.60 -0.11
CA PHE A 576 3.31 8.27 -0.80
C PHE A 576 4.01 9.27 0.14
N ASP A 577 5.18 9.76 -0.26
CA ASP A 577 5.89 10.79 0.50
C ASP A 577 5.25 12.18 0.33
N PRO A 578 5.14 12.97 1.42
CA PRO A 578 4.76 14.36 1.30
C PRO A 578 5.82 15.14 0.51
N ASP A 579 5.41 16.23 -0.15
CA ASP A 579 6.33 17.11 -0.88
C ASP A 579 7.40 17.69 0.07
N PRO A 580 8.70 17.33 -0.11
CA PRO A 580 9.74 17.66 0.86
C PRO A 580 10.09 19.16 0.86
N GLU A 581 10.02 19.83 -0.29
CA GLU A 581 10.30 21.27 -0.39
C GLU A 581 9.24 22.07 0.34
N LEU A 582 7.96 21.72 0.13
CA LEU A 582 6.85 22.34 0.84
C LEU A 582 6.90 22.03 2.34
N MET A 583 7.28 20.81 2.74
CA MET A 583 7.48 20.48 4.15
C MET A 583 8.53 21.36 4.81
N VAL A 584 9.68 21.59 4.16
CA VAL A 584 10.72 22.51 4.66
C VAL A 584 10.18 23.93 4.81
N GLY A 585 9.44 24.43 3.81
CA GLY A 585 8.85 25.77 3.84
C GLY A 585 7.70 25.96 4.83
N LEU A 586 6.99 24.88 5.16
CA LEU A 586 5.88 24.91 6.12
C LEU A 586 6.33 24.67 7.57
N GLN A 587 7.51 24.07 7.78
CA GLN A 587 8.11 23.83 9.10
C GLN A 587 9.17 24.89 9.46
N ASP A 588 8.83 26.16 9.24
CA ASP A 588 9.64 27.35 9.49
C ASP A 588 9.44 27.94 10.91
N GLY A 589 8.77 27.21 11.79
CA GLY A 589 8.44 27.62 13.17
C GLY A 589 7.15 28.44 13.29
N LYS A 590 6.45 28.73 12.18
CA LYS A 590 5.14 29.38 12.20
C LYS A 590 4.03 28.42 12.61
N THR A 591 3.00 28.95 13.27
CA THR A 591 1.75 28.21 13.51
C THR A 591 0.95 28.14 12.21
N ASN A 592 0.78 26.95 11.66
CA ASN A 592 -0.02 26.73 10.45
C ASN A 592 -1.48 26.40 10.78
N ILE A 593 -2.41 27.23 10.30
CA ILE A 593 -3.86 26.98 10.33
C ILE A 593 -4.28 26.59 8.92
N LEU A 594 -4.95 25.45 8.77
CA LEU A 594 -5.29 24.86 7.48
C LEU A 594 -6.79 24.89 7.22
N PHE A 595 -7.16 25.21 5.98
CA PHE A 595 -8.46 24.93 5.40
C PHE A 595 -8.27 24.25 4.04
N VAL A 596 -9.05 23.20 3.77
CA VAL A 596 -9.03 22.48 2.50
C VAL A 596 -10.46 22.41 1.95
N GLY A 597 -10.66 22.92 0.75
CA GLY A 597 -11.96 22.88 0.07
C GLY A 597 -12.06 23.87 -1.08
N ARG A 598 -12.98 23.64 -2.00
CA ARG A 598 -13.24 24.55 -3.15
C ARG A 598 -13.47 25.99 -2.67
N ILE A 599 -12.89 26.96 -3.37
CA ILE A 599 -13.15 28.38 -3.11
C ILE A 599 -14.59 28.66 -3.55
N SER A 600 -15.50 28.88 -2.60
CA SER A 600 -16.94 29.02 -2.89
C SER A 600 -17.70 29.70 -1.74
N PRO A 601 -18.75 30.50 -2.01
CA PRO A 601 -19.45 31.31 -1.00
C PRO A 601 -19.99 30.54 0.21
N ASN A 602 -20.47 29.31 0.02
CA ASN A 602 -21.02 28.49 1.10
C ASN A 602 -19.95 27.99 2.09
N LYS A 603 -18.67 28.05 1.70
CA LYS A 603 -17.55 27.62 2.54
C LYS A 603 -17.04 28.71 3.47
N LYS A 604 -17.41 29.98 3.22
CA LYS A 604 -17.14 31.14 4.06
C LYS A 604 -15.66 31.33 4.43
N GLN A 605 -14.79 31.20 3.44
CA GLN A 605 -13.36 31.51 3.59
C GLN A 605 -13.13 32.99 3.94
N ASP A 606 -14.03 33.88 3.54
CA ASP A 606 -14.07 35.29 3.96
C ASP A 606 -14.21 35.43 5.48
N ASP A 607 -15.16 34.72 6.10
CA ASP A 607 -15.29 34.66 7.57
C ASP A 607 -14.04 34.06 8.22
N LEU A 608 -13.44 33.03 7.60
CA LEU A 608 -12.21 32.40 8.10
C LEU A 608 -11.04 33.39 8.09
N VAL A 609 -10.87 34.16 7.03
CA VAL A 609 -9.85 35.21 6.94
C VAL A 609 -10.10 36.29 8.00
N ALA A 610 -11.35 36.70 8.21
CA ALA A 610 -11.69 37.67 9.25
C ALA A 610 -11.40 37.14 10.67
N ALA A 611 -11.72 35.87 10.95
CA ALA A 611 -11.40 35.23 12.22
C ALA A 611 -9.87 35.06 12.41
N PHE A 612 -9.15 34.74 11.33
CA PHE A 612 -7.70 34.64 11.37
C PHE A 612 -7.02 36.01 11.58
N ALA A 613 -7.58 37.10 11.06
CA ALA A 613 -7.08 38.44 11.35
C ALA A 613 -7.13 38.75 12.86
N GLU A 614 -8.17 38.33 13.57
CA GLU A 614 -8.23 38.39 15.04
C GLU A 614 -7.24 37.41 15.70
N TYR A 615 -7.01 36.23 15.11
CA TYR A 615 -6.02 35.26 15.59
C TYR A 615 -4.59 35.82 15.61
N LEU A 616 -4.21 36.64 14.62
CA LEU A 616 -2.90 37.28 14.57
C LEU A 616 -2.63 38.21 15.77
N ALA A 617 -3.66 38.68 16.47
CA ALA A 617 -3.48 39.43 17.72
C ALA A 617 -2.96 38.55 18.88
N PHE A 618 -3.19 37.24 18.83
CA PHE A 618 -2.68 36.26 19.79
C PHE A 618 -1.38 35.58 19.32
N ASP A 619 -1.17 35.50 18.01
CA ASP A 619 -0.02 34.85 17.40
C ASP A 619 0.39 35.55 16.09
N PRO A 620 1.21 36.61 16.15
CA PRO A 620 1.57 37.42 14.99
C PRO A 620 2.40 36.69 13.92
N THR A 621 2.96 35.51 14.26
CA THR A 621 3.80 34.73 13.34
C THR A 621 3.02 33.59 12.69
N ALA A 622 1.71 33.47 12.92
CA ALA A 622 0.90 32.42 12.33
C ALA A 622 0.68 32.61 10.82
N ARG A 623 0.38 31.49 10.14
CA ARG A 623 0.07 31.41 8.71
C ARG A 623 -1.23 30.66 8.50
N LEU A 624 -2.16 31.26 7.74
CA LEU A 624 -3.36 30.61 7.23
C LEU A 624 -3.07 30.01 5.85
N ILE A 625 -3.35 28.72 5.69
CA ILE A 625 -3.16 27.96 4.46
C ILE A 625 -4.56 27.61 3.92
N ILE A 626 -4.92 28.13 2.74
CA ILE A 626 -6.20 27.84 2.08
C ILE A 626 -5.91 27.05 0.81
N VAL A 627 -6.15 25.75 0.87
CA VAL A 627 -6.00 24.85 -0.28
C VAL A 627 -7.34 24.66 -0.97
N GLY A 628 -7.39 24.89 -2.28
CA GLY A 628 -8.62 24.73 -3.06
C GLY A 628 -8.56 25.41 -4.41
N LYS A 629 -9.21 24.78 -5.40
CA LYS A 629 -9.40 25.38 -6.71
C LYS A 629 -10.48 26.47 -6.65
N ALA A 630 -10.22 27.60 -7.31
CA ALA A 630 -11.22 28.58 -7.74
C ALA A 630 -11.51 28.38 -9.23
N GLU A 631 -12.71 28.71 -9.67
CA GLU A 631 -13.01 28.73 -11.11
C GLU A 631 -12.36 29.94 -11.79
N GLU A 632 -12.18 29.86 -13.11
CA GLU A 632 -11.62 30.99 -13.87
C GLU A 632 -12.59 32.17 -13.82
N ASN A 633 -12.09 33.36 -13.47
CA ASN A 633 -12.89 34.57 -13.24
C ASN A 633 -13.98 34.43 -12.16
N ASP A 634 -13.76 33.60 -11.13
CA ASP A 634 -14.68 33.43 -10.00
C ASP A 634 -14.83 34.73 -9.18
N PRO A 635 -16.03 35.36 -9.14
CA PRO A 635 -16.24 36.60 -8.40
C PRO A 635 -15.99 36.48 -6.90
N TYR A 636 -16.27 35.32 -6.31
CA TYR A 636 -16.06 35.09 -4.90
C TYR A 636 -14.57 34.93 -4.58
N ALA A 637 -13.79 34.31 -5.47
CA ALA A 637 -12.34 34.27 -5.32
C ALA A 637 -11.72 35.67 -5.37
N ALA A 638 -12.21 36.54 -6.25
CA ALA A 638 -11.79 37.95 -6.30
C ALA A 638 -12.17 38.70 -5.00
N HIS A 639 -13.39 38.50 -4.51
CA HIS A 639 -13.83 39.06 -3.22
C HIS A 639 -12.95 38.58 -2.05
N LEU A 640 -12.61 37.30 -2.00
CA LEU A 640 -11.76 36.74 -0.96
C LEU A 640 -10.36 37.38 -0.96
N LEU A 641 -9.78 37.61 -2.14
CA LEU A 641 -8.50 38.33 -2.26
C LEU A 641 -8.60 39.79 -1.78
N ASP A 642 -9.72 40.46 -2.03
CA ASP A 642 -9.98 41.80 -1.50
C ASP A 642 -10.07 41.79 0.03
N VAL A 643 -10.79 40.82 0.63
CA VAL A 643 -10.89 40.66 2.09
C VAL A 643 -9.52 40.42 2.72
N ILE A 644 -8.69 39.56 2.14
CA ILE A 644 -7.32 39.29 2.61
C ILE A 644 -6.50 40.58 2.58
N ARG A 645 -6.53 41.30 1.47
CA ARG A 645 -5.80 42.57 1.32
C ARG A 645 -6.24 43.59 2.37
N ASP A 646 -7.54 43.71 2.61
CA ASP A 646 -8.10 44.77 3.44
C ASP A 646 -7.94 44.49 4.95
N LEU A 647 -7.99 43.22 5.37
CA LEU A 647 -7.90 42.84 6.80
C LEU A 647 -6.49 42.48 7.26
N ILE A 648 -5.68 41.85 6.41
CA ILE A 648 -4.37 41.29 6.77
C ILE A 648 -3.25 41.99 5.98
N GLY A 649 -3.51 42.34 4.73
CA GLY A 649 -2.51 42.83 3.78
C GLY A 649 -1.85 41.70 2.98
N PHE A 650 -1.12 42.07 1.92
CA PHE A 650 -0.33 41.10 1.15
C PHE A 650 1.00 40.83 1.87
N GLY A 651 1.16 39.64 2.42
CA GLY A 651 2.37 39.20 3.12
C GLY A 651 2.33 37.69 3.42
N ASP A 652 3.33 37.17 4.13
CA ASP A 652 3.52 35.73 4.34
C ASP A 652 2.54 35.07 5.33
N SER A 653 1.50 35.80 5.77
CA SER A 653 0.51 35.33 6.74
C SER A 653 -0.63 34.53 6.10
N VAL A 654 -0.86 34.65 4.78
CA VAL A 654 -1.86 33.86 4.06
C VAL A 654 -1.21 33.19 2.85
N PHE A 655 -1.29 31.87 2.78
CA PHE A 655 -0.77 31.04 1.70
C PHE A 655 -1.92 30.35 0.96
N MET A 656 -2.13 30.72 -0.30
CA MET A 656 -3.20 30.17 -1.16
C MET A 656 -2.60 29.54 -2.42
N PRO A 657 -2.12 28.28 -2.35
CA PRO A 657 -1.47 27.65 -3.50
C PRO A 657 -2.45 27.24 -4.62
N GLY A 658 -3.76 27.34 -4.38
CA GLY A 658 -4.77 26.95 -5.36
C GLY A 658 -4.91 25.42 -5.44
N SER A 659 -4.79 24.87 -6.66
CA SER A 659 -4.78 23.42 -6.88
C SER A 659 -3.37 22.88 -6.68
N ILE A 660 -3.23 21.86 -5.83
CA ILE A 660 -1.95 21.24 -5.48
C ILE A 660 -2.00 19.73 -5.71
N THR A 661 -0.83 19.10 -5.78
CA THR A 661 -0.73 17.63 -5.88
C THR A 661 -1.12 16.96 -4.56
N GLU A 662 -1.38 15.66 -4.57
CA GLU A 662 -1.69 14.94 -3.33
C GLU A 662 -0.49 14.92 -2.36
N ALA A 663 0.75 14.87 -2.87
CA ALA A 663 1.97 14.98 -2.06
C ALA A 663 2.08 16.36 -1.36
N GLN A 664 1.73 17.44 -2.05
CA GLN A 664 1.68 18.79 -1.48
C GLN A 664 0.55 18.92 -0.45
N LEU A 665 -0.62 18.33 -0.71
CA LEU A 665 -1.72 18.31 0.24
C LEU A 665 -1.37 17.53 1.52
N ALA A 666 -0.68 16.40 1.39
CA ALA A 666 -0.14 15.66 2.53
C ALA A 666 0.86 16.49 3.33
N ALA A 667 1.71 17.29 2.65
CA ALA A 667 2.64 18.20 3.32
C ALA A 667 1.90 19.30 4.11
N CYS A 668 0.81 19.86 3.56
CA CYS A 668 -0.04 20.81 4.26
C CYS A 668 -0.66 20.20 5.53
N TYR A 669 -1.26 19.00 5.45
CA TYR A 669 -1.83 18.35 6.62
C TYR A 669 -0.77 18.00 7.67
N ARG A 670 0.37 17.44 7.27
CA ARG A 670 1.48 17.09 8.19
C ARG A 670 2.08 18.28 8.92
N SER A 671 2.04 19.45 8.29
CA SER A 671 2.57 20.69 8.87
C SER A 671 1.52 21.52 9.61
N ALA A 672 0.24 21.13 9.55
CA ALA A 672 -0.86 21.88 10.15
C ALA A 672 -0.95 21.69 11.66
N HIS A 673 -1.26 22.79 12.36
CA HIS A 673 -1.46 22.79 13.81
C HIS A 673 -2.94 22.79 14.19
N LEU A 674 -3.80 23.31 13.31
CA LEU A 674 -5.25 23.38 13.44
C LEU A 674 -5.89 23.32 12.06
N PHE A 675 -6.96 22.55 11.91
CA PHE A 675 -7.87 22.65 10.77
C PHE A 675 -9.07 23.50 11.18
N TRP A 676 -9.35 24.60 10.46
CA TRP A 676 -10.41 25.54 10.82
C TRP A 676 -11.40 25.75 9.68
N SER A 677 -12.64 25.29 9.86
CA SER A 677 -13.73 25.47 8.90
C SER A 677 -14.81 26.44 9.41
N MET A 678 -15.12 27.44 8.59
CA MET A 678 -16.24 28.38 8.80
C MET A 678 -17.45 28.05 7.89
N SER A 679 -17.42 26.93 7.18
CA SER A 679 -18.40 26.58 6.16
C SER A 679 -19.81 26.48 6.73
N GLU A 680 -20.78 27.07 6.02
CA GLU A 680 -22.20 27.08 6.43
C GLU A 680 -23.01 25.96 5.78
N HIS A 681 -22.44 25.32 4.78
CA HIS A 681 -23.09 24.21 4.09
C HIS A 681 -22.09 23.18 3.57
N GLU A 682 -22.19 21.98 4.14
CA GLU A 682 -21.37 20.80 3.85
C GLU A 682 -22.24 19.54 3.70
N GLY A 683 -22.00 18.74 2.67
CA GLY A 683 -22.67 17.44 2.49
C GLY A 683 -22.16 16.39 3.47
N PHE A 684 -20.85 16.15 3.50
CA PHE A 684 -20.19 15.21 4.42
C PHE A 684 -18.85 15.73 4.99
N CYS A 685 -18.20 16.69 4.32
CA CYS A 685 -16.94 17.32 4.71
C CYS A 685 -15.76 16.34 4.94
N VAL A 686 -15.35 15.63 3.88
CA VAL A 686 -14.17 14.72 3.88
C VAL A 686 -12.89 15.33 4.49
N PRO A 687 -12.54 16.62 4.26
CA PRO A 687 -11.36 17.24 4.85
C PRO A 687 -11.28 17.19 6.39
N LEU A 688 -12.42 17.11 7.10
CA LEU A 688 -12.39 16.93 8.56
C LEU A 688 -11.78 15.57 8.92
N ILE A 689 -12.17 14.51 8.20
CA ILE A 689 -11.69 13.14 8.42
C ILE A 689 -10.24 13.01 7.97
N GLU A 690 -9.85 13.64 6.86
CA GLU A 690 -8.44 13.72 6.45
C GLU A 690 -7.60 14.39 7.55
N SER A 691 -8.06 15.49 8.15
CA SER A 691 -7.40 16.13 9.30
C SER A 691 -7.27 15.18 10.50
N MET A 692 -8.29 14.36 10.77
CA MET A 692 -8.25 13.34 11.82
C MET A 692 -7.18 12.28 11.56
N TRP A 693 -6.93 11.92 10.29
CA TRP A 693 -5.90 10.95 9.92
C TRP A 693 -4.48 11.47 10.12
N PHE A 694 -4.28 12.79 10.06
CA PHE A 694 -3.00 13.45 10.33
C PHE A 694 -2.87 13.99 11.77
N ASP A 695 -3.80 13.65 12.66
CA ASP A 695 -3.83 14.13 14.04
C ASP A 695 -3.76 15.67 14.16
N VAL A 696 -4.48 16.34 13.24
CA VAL A 696 -4.70 17.79 13.25
C VAL A 696 -6.03 18.08 13.95
N PRO A 697 -6.06 18.84 15.07
CA PRO A 697 -7.29 19.24 15.73
C PRO A 697 -8.22 20.01 14.81
N VAL A 698 -9.52 19.75 14.93
CA VAL A 698 -10.54 20.37 14.07
C VAL A 698 -11.38 21.37 14.87
N LEU A 699 -11.45 22.61 14.39
CA LEU A 699 -12.40 23.65 14.81
C LEU A 699 -13.37 23.93 13.66
N ALA A 700 -14.66 23.66 13.83
CA ALA A 700 -15.62 23.75 12.72
C ALA A 700 -16.95 24.40 13.10
N PHE A 701 -17.56 25.13 12.17
CA PHE A 701 -18.91 25.66 12.34
C PHE A 701 -19.94 24.51 12.30
N ALA A 702 -20.84 24.47 13.28
CA ALA A 702 -21.84 23.42 13.42
C ALA A 702 -23.01 23.61 12.43
N SER A 703 -22.76 23.30 11.16
CA SER A 703 -23.78 23.34 10.09
C SER A 703 -23.89 22.01 9.36
N SER A 704 -25.09 21.72 8.85
CA SER A 704 -25.40 20.54 8.02
C SER A 704 -24.84 19.23 8.59
N ALA A 705 -23.95 18.53 7.86
CA ALA A 705 -23.38 17.25 8.28
C ALA A 705 -22.15 17.36 9.19
N VAL A 706 -21.58 18.56 9.39
CA VAL A 706 -20.39 18.75 10.24
C VAL A 706 -20.56 18.15 11.64
N PRO A 707 -21.70 18.33 12.35
CA PRO A 707 -21.90 17.75 13.68
C PRO A 707 -21.82 16.22 13.74
N GLU A 708 -22.27 15.54 12.69
CA GLU A 708 -22.18 14.07 12.61
C GLU A 708 -20.78 13.61 12.23
N THR A 709 -20.19 14.24 11.22
CA THR A 709 -18.83 13.93 10.75
C THR A 709 -17.83 14.11 11.88
N LEU A 710 -17.95 15.19 12.65
CA LEU A 710 -17.04 15.53 13.73
C LEU A 710 -17.37 14.84 15.04
N GLY A 711 -18.64 14.70 15.43
CA GLY A 711 -19.00 14.11 16.73
C GLY A 711 -18.32 14.83 17.91
N ASP A 712 -17.66 14.08 18.79
CA ASP A 712 -16.83 14.61 19.89
C ASP A 712 -15.35 14.81 19.50
N ALA A 713 -15.01 14.62 18.23
CA ALA A 713 -13.64 14.61 17.70
C ALA A 713 -13.11 15.98 17.29
N GLY A 714 -13.67 17.05 17.83
CA GLY A 714 -13.22 18.41 17.58
C GLY A 714 -14.08 19.39 18.36
N ILE A 715 -13.78 20.68 18.20
CA ILE A 715 -14.58 21.72 18.82
C ILE A 715 -15.48 22.33 17.75
N MET A 716 -16.76 22.45 18.08
CA MET A 716 -17.75 23.08 17.22
C MET A 716 -18.28 24.37 17.82
N PHE A 717 -18.52 25.35 16.96
CA PHE A 717 -19.14 26.63 17.32
C PHE A 717 -20.39 26.88 16.47
N THR A 718 -21.37 27.58 17.04
CA THR A 718 -22.68 27.83 16.43
C THR A 718 -22.95 29.31 16.16
N ASP A 719 -22.09 30.20 16.65
CA ASP A 719 -22.18 31.64 16.46
C ASP A 719 -20.87 32.18 15.88
N LYS A 720 -21.00 33.06 14.88
CA LYS A 720 -19.90 33.74 14.18
C LYS A 720 -19.81 35.23 14.55
N SER A 721 -20.70 35.73 15.41
CA SER A 721 -20.77 37.15 15.75
C SER A 721 -19.54 37.67 16.51
N ASN A 722 -18.85 36.80 17.25
CA ASN A 722 -17.67 37.13 18.05
C ASN A 722 -16.41 36.41 17.54
N LEU A 723 -15.84 36.91 16.44
CA LEU A 723 -14.65 36.32 15.82
C LEU A 723 -13.42 36.26 16.74
N ARG A 724 -13.29 37.22 17.66
CA ARG A 724 -12.17 37.26 18.62
C ARG A 724 -12.22 36.12 19.63
N GLU A 725 -13.41 35.69 20.04
CA GLU A 725 -13.59 34.52 20.90
C GLU A 725 -13.23 33.23 20.16
N LEU A 726 -13.64 33.10 18.89
CA LEU A 726 -13.26 31.98 18.04
C LEU A 726 -11.73 31.91 17.84
N ALA A 727 -11.09 33.05 17.62
CA ALA A 727 -9.64 33.15 17.54
C ALA A 727 -8.93 32.73 18.85
N ALA A 728 -9.46 33.13 20.01
CA ALA A 728 -8.93 32.69 21.30
C ALA A 728 -9.07 31.17 21.50
N LEU A 729 -10.20 30.59 21.08
CA LEU A 729 -10.45 29.15 21.12
C LEU A 729 -9.50 28.38 20.20
N ALA A 730 -9.32 28.86 18.97
CA ALA A 730 -8.32 28.33 18.04
C ALA A 730 -6.91 28.35 18.68
N LYS A 731 -6.55 29.43 19.38
CA LYS A 731 -5.23 29.53 20.03
C LYS A 731 -5.09 28.50 21.15
N LEU A 732 -6.13 28.31 21.96
CA LEU A 732 -6.14 27.29 23.02
C LEU A 732 -5.97 25.89 22.43
N MET A 733 -6.66 25.54 21.34
CA MET A 733 -6.52 24.23 20.69
C MET A 733 -5.10 23.98 20.13
N VAL A 734 -4.38 25.04 19.76
CA VAL A 734 -2.98 24.96 19.32
C VAL A 734 -2.02 24.83 20.51
N SER A 735 -2.21 25.61 21.57
CA SER A 735 -1.23 25.73 22.66
C SER A 735 -1.44 24.84 23.88
N ASP A 736 -2.68 24.41 24.15
CA ASP A 736 -3.03 23.59 25.31
C ASP A 736 -2.86 22.11 24.99
N ARG A 737 -1.86 21.49 25.61
CA ARG A 737 -1.50 20.08 25.36
C ARG A 737 -2.56 19.09 25.86
N GLU A 738 -3.22 19.38 26.98
CA GLU A 738 -4.22 18.48 27.57
C GLU A 738 -5.50 18.49 26.75
N LEU A 739 -5.97 19.67 26.35
CA LEU A 739 -7.10 19.82 25.44
C LEU A 739 -6.81 19.16 24.10
N ARG A 740 -5.62 19.42 23.52
CA ARG A 740 -5.21 18.80 22.25
C ARG A 740 -5.21 17.27 22.35
N GLY A 741 -4.59 16.70 23.39
CA GLY A 741 -4.56 15.24 23.60
C GLY A 741 -5.97 14.64 23.71
N THR A 742 -6.88 15.33 24.40
CA THR A 742 -8.29 14.91 24.53
C THR A 742 -8.99 14.87 23.16
N ILE A 743 -8.81 15.92 22.35
CA ILE A 743 -9.40 16.01 21.00
C ILE A 743 -8.84 14.91 20.10
N LEU A 744 -7.52 14.73 20.07
CA LEU A 744 -6.88 13.71 19.23
C LEU A 744 -7.33 12.29 19.58
N ALA A 745 -7.47 11.98 20.87
CA ALA A 745 -8.00 10.68 21.30
C ALA A 745 -9.44 10.45 20.81
N ALA A 746 -10.27 11.50 20.73
CA ALA A 746 -11.61 11.42 20.15
C ALA A 746 -11.57 11.27 18.62
N GLN A 747 -10.68 12.00 17.93
CA GLN A 747 -10.43 11.86 16.48
C GLN A 747 -10.02 10.45 16.08
N GLN A 748 -9.13 9.83 16.84
CA GLN A 748 -8.69 8.46 16.59
C GLN A 748 -9.85 7.45 16.65
N ARG A 749 -10.84 7.64 17.53
CA ARG A 749 -12.04 6.80 17.58
C ARG A 749 -13.04 7.12 16.46
N GLN A 750 -13.21 8.41 16.16
CA GLN A 750 -14.20 8.87 15.18
C GLN A 750 -13.82 8.45 13.76
N ARG A 751 -12.54 8.57 13.38
CA ARG A 751 -12.07 8.24 12.02
C ARG A 751 -12.27 6.77 11.63
N GLU A 752 -12.30 5.85 12.59
CA GLU A 752 -12.53 4.42 12.33
C GLU A 752 -13.91 4.11 11.73
N LYS A 753 -14.91 4.98 11.98
CA LYS A 753 -16.27 4.81 11.44
C LYS A 753 -16.31 4.90 9.92
N PHE A 754 -15.34 5.59 9.31
CA PHE A 754 -15.30 5.89 7.88
C PHE A 754 -14.33 4.98 7.11
N LEU A 755 -13.77 3.96 7.76
CA LEU A 755 -12.90 3.00 7.11
C LEU A 755 -13.68 2.18 6.06
N PRO A 756 -13.06 1.86 4.90
CA PRO A 756 -13.72 1.14 3.82
C PRO A 756 -14.49 -0.11 4.28
N HIS A 757 -13.88 -0.97 5.09
CA HIS A 757 -14.51 -2.21 5.56
C HIS A 757 -15.77 -1.98 6.43
N ARG A 758 -15.90 -0.82 7.10
CA ARG A 758 -17.12 -0.45 7.86
C ARG A 758 -18.24 -0.02 6.90
N VAL A 759 -17.92 0.78 5.90
CA VAL A 759 -18.88 1.26 4.89
C VAL A 759 -19.34 0.11 3.96
N THR A 760 -18.42 -0.79 3.58
CA THR A 760 -18.68 -1.96 2.72
C THR A 760 -19.86 -2.79 3.23
N ARG A 761 -19.98 -3.00 4.54
CA ARG A 761 -21.10 -3.76 5.14
C ARG A 761 -22.46 -3.15 4.79
N ARG A 762 -22.56 -1.82 4.79
CA ARG A 762 -23.81 -1.11 4.44
C ARG A 762 -24.09 -1.20 2.95
N LEU A 763 -23.06 -1.06 2.12
CA LEU A 763 -23.19 -1.19 0.66
C LEU A 763 -23.72 -2.57 0.24
N VAL A 764 -23.30 -3.63 0.92
CA VAL A 764 -23.81 -4.99 0.69
C VAL A 764 -25.33 -5.06 0.91
N THR A 765 -25.84 -4.47 2.00
CA THR A 765 -27.28 -4.43 2.27
C THR A 765 -28.03 -3.68 1.15
N ILE A 766 -27.50 -2.55 0.70
CA ILE A 766 -28.10 -1.75 -0.37
C ILE A 766 -28.15 -2.54 -1.69
N ALA A 767 -27.07 -3.24 -2.03
CA ALA A 767 -27.02 -4.09 -3.22
C ALA A 767 -28.04 -5.24 -3.13
N GLN A 768 -28.19 -5.86 -1.97
CA GLN A 768 -29.20 -6.91 -1.72
C GLN A 768 -30.63 -6.37 -1.85
N ASP A 769 -30.91 -5.19 -1.29
CA ASP A 769 -32.24 -4.56 -1.35
C ASP A 769 -32.64 -4.24 -2.79
N LEU A 770 -31.71 -3.73 -3.61
CA LEU A 770 -31.94 -3.46 -5.03
C LEU A 770 -32.33 -4.71 -5.81
N VAL A 771 -31.63 -5.83 -5.60
CA VAL A 771 -31.98 -7.07 -6.32
C VAL A 771 -33.31 -7.65 -5.82
N ASN A 772 -33.57 -7.59 -4.51
CA ASN A 772 -34.84 -8.07 -3.97
C ASN A 772 -36.03 -7.27 -4.52
N ALA A 773 -35.86 -5.96 -4.75
CA ALA A 773 -36.86 -5.12 -5.39
C ALA A 773 -37.14 -5.54 -6.84
N ASP A 774 -36.12 -5.92 -7.62
CA ASP A 774 -36.28 -6.43 -9.00
C ASP A 774 -37.18 -7.67 -9.02
N GLN A 775 -36.91 -8.64 -8.13
CA GLN A 775 -37.70 -9.86 -8.05
C GLN A 775 -39.18 -9.60 -7.66
N ALA A 776 -39.46 -8.55 -6.89
CA ALA A 776 -40.81 -8.16 -6.52
C ALA A 776 -41.54 -7.41 -7.66
N ALA A 777 -40.82 -6.58 -8.43
CA ALA A 777 -41.33 -5.86 -9.59
C ALA A 777 -41.66 -6.82 -10.75
N LEU A 778 -40.78 -7.79 -11.04
CA LEU A 778 -41.00 -8.85 -12.03
C LEU A 778 -42.22 -9.74 -11.70
N ARG A 779 -42.52 -9.97 -10.42
CA ARG A 779 -43.73 -10.70 -9.98
C ARG A 779 -45.03 -9.92 -10.20
N ARG A 780 -45.00 -8.58 -10.21
CA ARG A 780 -46.17 -7.73 -10.50
C ARG A 780 -46.41 -7.52 -11.99
N ALA A 781 -45.36 -7.59 -12.82
CA ALA A 781 -45.42 -7.29 -14.26
C ALA A 781 -45.90 -8.45 -15.15
N GLY A 782 -46.14 -9.65 -14.62
CA GLY A 782 -46.75 -10.77 -15.37
C GLY A 782 -45.96 -11.27 -16.60
N LYS A 783 -44.71 -10.80 -16.80
CA LYS A 783 -43.82 -11.28 -17.87
C LYS A 783 -43.04 -12.49 -17.36
N ARG A 784 -43.46 -13.67 -17.79
CA ARG A 784 -42.64 -14.88 -17.74
C ARG A 784 -41.43 -14.67 -18.66
N TRP A 785 -40.23 -14.85 -18.13
CA TRP A 785 -39.04 -15.14 -18.93
C TRP A 785 -39.35 -16.34 -19.85
N PRO A 786 -38.95 -16.35 -21.13
CA PRO A 786 -38.91 -17.59 -21.88
C PRO A 786 -37.92 -18.50 -21.15
N GLN A 787 -38.43 -19.53 -20.47
CA GLN A 787 -37.60 -20.60 -19.93
C GLN A 787 -36.78 -21.17 -21.09
N LEU A 788 -35.52 -20.74 -21.17
CA LEU A 788 -34.49 -21.52 -21.82
C LEU A 788 -34.44 -22.83 -21.06
N GLN A 789 -35.04 -23.84 -21.67
CA GLN A 789 -34.67 -25.21 -21.38
C GLN A 789 -33.19 -25.34 -21.70
N SER A 790 -32.34 -25.32 -20.67
CA SER A 790 -31.05 -26.00 -20.74
C SER A 790 -30.99 -27.00 -19.59
N SER A 791 -31.56 -28.17 -19.84
CA SER A 791 -30.99 -29.40 -19.31
C SER A 791 -29.55 -29.50 -19.85
N GLY A 792 -28.61 -28.96 -19.10
CA GLY A 792 -27.17 -28.98 -19.37
C GLY A 792 -26.49 -28.02 -18.41
N GLU A 793 -25.64 -28.53 -17.52
CA GLU A 793 -24.80 -27.65 -16.70
C GLU A 793 -24.05 -26.67 -17.60
N VAL A 794 -24.05 -25.36 -17.27
CA VAL A 794 -23.14 -24.40 -17.90
C VAL A 794 -21.71 -24.91 -17.71
N ALA A 795 -21.04 -25.20 -18.82
CA ALA A 795 -19.71 -25.76 -18.86
C ALA A 795 -18.68 -24.77 -18.29
N GLU A 796 -17.69 -25.28 -17.57
CA GLU A 796 -16.68 -24.49 -16.86
C GLU A 796 -15.28 -24.85 -17.37
N ILE A 797 -14.51 -23.82 -17.74
CA ILE A 797 -13.13 -23.92 -18.19
C ILE A 797 -12.31 -22.86 -17.47
N ASN A 798 -11.50 -23.29 -16.50
CA ASN A 798 -10.65 -22.39 -15.74
C ASN A 798 -9.22 -22.39 -16.29
N GLN A 799 -8.49 -21.33 -16.00
CA GLN A 799 -7.10 -21.14 -16.42
C GLN A 799 -6.19 -21.17 -15.20
N CYS A 800 -4.96 -21.66 -15.35
CA CYS A 800 -3.94 -21.48 -14.33
C CYS A 800 -2.58 -21.09 -14.92
N LEU A 801 -1.84 -20.26 -14.18
CA LEU A 801 -0.55 -19.73 -14.60
C LEU A 801 0.34 -19.37 -13.40
N PRO A 802 1.67 -19.33 -13.56
CA PRO A 802 2.60 -18.88 -12.52
C PRO A 802 2.29 -17.49 -11.97
N ASN A 803 2.28 -16.49 -12.85
CA ASN A 803 2.22 -15.08 -12.47
C ASN A 803 1.17 -14.39 -13.35
N LEU A 804 0.44 -13.44 -12.78
CA LEU A 804 -0.41 -12.50 -13.49
C LEU A 804 0.11 -11.07 -13.24
N SER A 805 0.76 -10.46 -14.23
CA SER A 805 1.47 -9.19 -14.08
C SER A 805 1.02 -8.13 -15.09
N VAL A 806 1.07 -6.86 -14.67
CA VAL A 806 0.65 -5.70 -15.46
C VAL A 806 1.55 -5.56 -16.69
N GLY A 807 0.93 -5.37 -17.86
CA GLY A 807 1.65 -5.13 -19.11
C GLY A 807 2.37 -6.37 -19.70
N ASP A 808 2.26 -7.54 -19.07
CA ASP A 808 2.81 -8.80 -19.58
C ASP A 808 1.87 -9.46 -20.61
N ALA A 809 2.45 -10.02 -21.67
CA ALA A 809 1.71 -10.62 -22.78
C ALA A 809 0.93 -11.88 -22.38
N ILE A 810 1.48 -12.69 -21.45
CA ILE A 810 0.85 -13.94 -21.01
C ILE A 810 -0.39 -13.63 -20.18
N SER A 811 -0.26 -12.64 -19.30
CA SER A 811 -1.32 -12.15 -18.41
C SER A 811 -2.47 -11.56 -19.20
N ASN A 812 -2.17 -10.68 -20.16
CA ASN A 812 -3.14 -10.13 -21.09
C ASN A 812 -3.85 -11.22 -21.91
N GLN A 813 -3.11 -12.25 -22.35
CA GLN A 813 -3.70 -13.37 -23.08
C GLN A 813 -4.64 -14.20 -22.21
N ALA A 814 -4.30 -14.47 -20.94
CA ALA A 814 -5.17 -15.21 -20.02
C ALA A 814 -6.49 -14.46 -19.76
N ILE A 815 -6.40 -13.13 -19.58
CA ILE A 815 -7.57 -12.24 -19.43
C ILE A 815 -8.40 -12.24 -20.71
N ALA A 816 -7.78 -12.12 -21.88
CA ALA A 816 -8.47 -12.18 -23.17
C ALA A 816 -9.21 -13.52 -23.36
N ILE A 817 -8.54 -14.65 -23.08
CA ILE A 817 -9.15 -15.98 -23.13
C ILE A 817 -10.36 -16.05 -22.19
N ARG A 818 -10.23 -15.59 -20.94
CA ARG A 818 -11.33 -15.61 -19.96
C ARG A 818 -12.53 -14.82 -20.48
N ASN A 819 -12.29 -13.59 -20.92
CA ASN A 819 -13.34 -12.69 -21.39
C ASN A 819 -14.05 -13.28 -22.61
N THR A 820 -13.31 -13.87 -23.55
CA THR A 820 -13.90 -14.54 -24.71
C THR A 820 -14.69 -15.80 -24.30
N LEU A 821 -14.17 -16.64 -23.40
CA LEU A 821 -14.91 -17.81 -22.91
C LEU A 821 -16.23 -17.42 -22.24
N GLN A 822 -16.24 -16.34 -21.47
CA GLN A 822 -17.45 -15.80 -20.83
C GLN A 822 -18.45 -15.27 -21.88
N GLN A 823 -17.98 -14.58 -22.91
CA GLN A 823 -18.82 -14.14 -24.04
C GLN A 823 -19.44 -15.31 -24.81
N LEU A 824 -18.73 -16.44 -24.89
CA LEU A 824 -19.19 -17.68 -25.50
C LEU A 824 -20.12 -18.51 -24.59
N GLY A 825 -20.41 -18.03 -23.38
CA GLY A 825 -21.34 -18.68 -22.44
C GLY A 825 -20.71 -19.70 -21.49
N TYR A 826 -19.38 -19.79 -21.42
CA TYR A 826 -18.67 -20.63 -20.44
C TYR A 826 -18.42 -19.89 -19.14
N ARG A 827 -18.38 -20.61 -18.02
CA ARG A 827 -17.78 -20.09 -16.78
C ARG A 827 -16.27 -20.23 -16.87
N SER A 828 -15.53 -19.15 -16.61
CA SER A 828 -14.07 -19.17 -16.63
C SER A 828 -13.50 -18.26 -15.55
N LYS A 829 -12.56 -18.81 -14.77
CA LYS A 829 -11.73 -18.12 -13.79
C LYS A 829 -10.25 -18.26 -14.14
N ILE A 830 -9.43 -17.35 -13.63
CA ILE A 830 -7.96 -17.43 -13.72
C ILE A 830 -7.42 -17.73 -12.32
N PHE A 831 -6.54 -18.72 -12.21
CA PHE A 831 -5.83 -19.07 -10.98
C PHE A 831 -4.34 -18.78 -11.14
N ALA A 832 -3.81 -17.80 -10.42
CA ALA A 832 -2.40 -17.43 -10.47
C ALA A 832 -1.70 -17.72 -9.15
N ARG A 833 -0.45 -18.22 -9.15
CA ARG A 833 0.31 -18.36 -7.89
C ARG A 833 0.59 -16.97 -7.30
N TYR A 834 0.97 -16.06 -8.18
CA TYR A 834 1.30 -14.67 -7.86
C TYR A 834 0.55 -13.75 -8.81
N HIS A 835 0.15 -12.59 -8.32
CA HIS A 835 -0.41 -11.54 -9.15
C HIS A 835 0.05 -10.18 -8.64
N ASP A 836 0.16 -9.22 -9.55
CA ASP A 836 0.37 -7.84 -9.17
C ASP A 836 -0.88 -7.32 -8.43
N PRO A 837 -0.75 -6.40 -7.46
CA PRO A 837 -1.90 -5.89 -6.70
C PRO A 837 -3.02 -5.31 -7.58
N GLU A 838 -2.66 -4.65 -8.68
CA GLU A 838 -3.58 -4.05 -9.65
C GLU A 838 -4.45 -5.11 -10.36
N LEU A 839 -3.96 -6.35 -10.44
CA LEU A 839 -4.65 -7.47 -11.11
C LEU A 839 -5.28 -8.45 -10.10
N ALA A 840 -5.33 -8.10 -8.82
CA ALA A 840 -5.89 -8.98 -7.78
C ALA A 840 -7.37 -9.36 -8.03
N LEU A 841 -8.12 -8.54 -8.75
CA LEU A 841 -9.51 -8.81 -9.12
C LEU A 841 -9.63 -9.70 -10.37
N GLU A 842 -8.56 -9.87 -11.13
CA GLU A 842 -8.56 -10.61 -12.40
C GLU A 842 -8.34 -12.12 -12.20
N CYS A 843 -7.85 -12.54 -11.03
CA CYS A 843 -7.58 -13.93 -10.70
C CYS A 843 -7.83 -14.30 -9.22
N GLU A 844 -7.95 -15.59 -8.96
CA GLU A 844 -7.87 -16.17 -7.62
C GLU A 844 -6.46 -16.71 -7.35
N VAL A 845 -5.99 -16.62 -6.11
CA VAL A 845 -4.70 -17.21 -5.72
C VAL A 845 -4.78 -18.73 -5.85
N PHE A 846 -3.82 -19.30 -6.59
CA PHE A 846 -3.78 -20.72 -6.86
C PHE A 846 -3.64 -21.52 -5.56
N SER A 847 -4.61 -22.40 -5.30
CA SER A 847 -4.51 -23.48 -4.32
C SER A 847 -4.84 -24.81 -4.97
N GLU A 848 -4.12 -25.87 -4.60
CA GLU A 848 -4.27 -27.18 -5.23
C GLU A 848 -5.68 -27.78 -5.00
N GLN A 849 -6.32 -27.45 -3.87
CA GLN A 849 -7.68 -27.89 -3.52
C GLN A 849 -8.76 -27.20 -4.37
N VAL A 850 -8.69 -25.87 -4.52
CA VAL A 850 -9.65 -25.12 -5.35
C VAL A 850 -9.47 -25.47 -6.82
N PHE A 851 -8.22 -25.60 -7.25
CA PHE A 851 -7.88 -26.00 -8.61
C PHE A 851 -8.39 -27.40 -8.97
N ALA A 852 -8.30 -28.37 -8.04
CA ALA A 852 -8.82 -29.72 -8.23
C ALA A 852 -10.36 -29.79 -8.41
N GLY A 853 -11.08 -28.77 -7.97
CA GLY A 853 -12.53 -28.65 -8.16
C GLY A 853 -12.97 -28.22 -9.56
N SER A 854 -12.03 -27.78 -10.42
CA SER A 854 -12.33 -27.32 -11.78
C SER A 854 -12.84 -28.45 -12.66
N LYS A 855 -13.80 -28.15 -13.54
CA LYS A 855 -14.30 -29.15 -14.51
C LYS A 855 -13.36 -29.37 -15.70
N ALA A 856 -12.76 -28.30 -16.22
CA ALA A 856 -11.71 -28.34 -17.24
C ALA A 856 -10.68 -27.24 -17.01
N VAL A 857 -9.45 -27.44 -17.45
CA VAL A 857 -8.33 -26.52 -17.19
C VAL A 857 -7.50 -26.19 -18.44
N ILE A 858 -7.13 -24.93 -18.57
CA ILE A 858 -6.08 -24.46 -19.47
C ILE A 858 -4.87 -24.04 -18.61
N TYR A 859 -3.73 -24.71 -18.78
CA TYR A 859 -2.49 -24.35 -18.10
C TYR A 859 -1.57 -23.53 -19.01
N HIS A 860 -1.14 -22.35 -18.54
CA HIS A 860 -0.20 -21.49 -19.25
C HIS A 860 1.22 -21.78 -18.76
N HIS A 861 2.03 -22.39 -19.63
CA HIS A 861 3.39 -22.77 -19.31
C HIS A 861 4.41 -21.80 -19.92
N SER A 862 5.17 -21.14 -19.04
CA SER A 862 6.11 -20.08 -19.40
C SER A 862 7.39 -20.06 -18.56
N THR A 863 7.44 -20.84 -17.47
CA THR A 863 8.62 -21.00 -16.61
C THR A 863 8.45 -22.21 -15.68
N GLY A 864 9.55 -22.66 -15.06
CA GLY A 864 9.53 -23.72 -14.07
C GLY A 864 8.80 -23.30 -12.79
N THR A 865 7.80 -24.08 -12.36
CA THR A 865 6.98 -23.78 -11.17
C THR A 865 6.39 -25.03 -10.52
N ASP A 866 5.93 -24.92 -9.29
CA ASP A 866 5.19 -25.99 -8.62
C ASP A 866 3.76 -26.20 -9.20
N ILE A 867 3.13 -25.15 -9.77
CA ILE A 867 1.84 -25.24 -10.49
C ILE A 867 1.90 -26.26 -11.63
N ALA A 868 3.03 -26.36 -12.32
CA ALA A 868 3.27 -27.35 -13.37
C ALA A 868 2.92 -28.77 -12.91
N SER A 869 3.35 -29.15 -11.70
CA SER A 869 3.10 -30.46 -11.12
C SER A 869 1.62 -30.68 -10.77
N ALA A 870 0.92 -29.64 -10.34
CA ALA A 870 -0.52 -29.71 -10.06
C ALA A 870 -1.34 -29.86 -11.35
N ALA A 871 -1.02 -29.09 -12.39
CA ALA A 871 -1.66 -29.20 -13.70
C ALA A 871 -1.42 -30.58 -14.34
N GLN A 872 -0.23 -31.15 -14.14
CA GLN A 872 0.07 -32.52 -14.58
C GLN A 872 -0.77 -33.57 -13.84
N ARG A 873 -0.99 -33.40 -12.53
CA ARG A 873 -1.80 -34.32 -11.70
C ARG A 873 -3.32 -34.20 -11.91
N PHE A 874 -3.80 -33.07 -12.45
CA PHE A 874 -5.22 -32.86 -12.74
C PHE A 874 -5.78 -33.94 -13.68
N ARG A 875 -6.91 -34.55 -13.29
CA ARG A 875 -7.50 -35.72 -13.98
C ARG A 875 -8.63 -35.36 -14.96
N GLY A 876 -9.19 -34.16 -14.87
CA GLY A 876 -10.21 -33.68 -15.81
C GLY A 876 -9.64 -33.29 -17.17
N PRO A 877 -10.51 -32.91 -18.14
CA PRO A 877 -10.09 -32.35 -19.42
C PRO A 877 -9.12 -31.18 -19.24
N LYS A 878 -7.99 -31.21 -19.94
CA LYS A 878 -6.96 -30.18 -19.81
C LYS A 878 -6.22 -29.90 -21.11
N ALA A 879 -5.85 -28.63 -21.28
CA ALA A 879 -5.03 -28.16 -22.38
C ALA A 879 -3.82 -27.35 -21.88
N LEU A 880 -2.75 -27.38 -22.64
CA LEU A 880 -1.53 -26.59 -22.40
C LEU A 880 -1.49 -25.42 -23.39
N ILE A 881 -1.22 -24.21 -22.92
CA ILE A 881 -0.78 -23.09 -23.77
C ILE A 881 0.68 -22.80 -23.41
N TYR A 882 1.57 -22.98 -24.38
CA TYR A 882 3.01 -22.81 -24.23
C TYR A 882 3.44 -21.44 -24.79
N HIS A 883 3.95 -20.60 -23.89
CA HIS A 883 4.30 -19.19 -24.13
C HIS A 883 5.78 -18.94 -24.39
N ASN A 884 6.52 -20.02 -24.70
CA ASN A 884 7.97 -20.04 -24.87
C ASN A 884 8.76 -19.98 -23.54
N ILE A 885 9.81 -20.80 -23.43
CA ILE A 885 10.75 -20.78 -22.29
C ILE A 885 12.16 -20.55 -22.83
N THR A 886 12.74 -19.41 -22.47
CA THR A 886 14.07 -19.01 -22.90
C THR A 886 15.14 -20.05 -22.55
N PRO A 887 16.06 -20.39 -23.48
CA PRO A 887 17.21 -21.23 -23.18
C PRO A 887 18.03 -20.67 -22.01
N ALA A 888 18.42 -21.56 -21.10
CA ALA A 888 19.04 -21.16 -19.84
C ALA A 888 20.43 -20.53 -20.03
N GLU A 889 21.05 -20.76 -21.18
CA GLU A 889 22.37 -20.25 -21.58
C GLU A 889 22.39 -18.72 -21.70
N PHE A 890 21.27 -18.09 -22.05
CA PHE A 890 21.14 -16.63 -22.07
C PHE A 890 21.29 -16.02 -20.68
N TYR A 891 20.81 -16.71 -19.65
CA TYR A 891 20.82 -16.23 -18.26
C TYR A 891 22.03 -16.72 -17.47
N ALA A 892 22.73 -17.76 -17.93
CA ALA A 892 23.85 -18.38 -17.20
C ALA A 892 24.95 -17.41 -16.73
N PRO A 893 25.30 -16.34 -17.48
CA PRO A 893 26.26 -15.34 -17.00
C PRO A 893 25.71 -14.37 -15.96
N TYR A 894 24.39 -14.23 -15.85
CA TYR A 894 23.73 -13.12 -15.12
C TYR A 894 22.93 -13.59 -13.90
N SER A 895 22.29 -14.77 -13.96
CA SER A 895 21.47 -15.28 -12.85
C SER A 895 21.44 -16.81 -12.83
N ARG A 896 22.09 -17.39 -11.82
CA ARG A 896 22.07 -18.85 -11.58
C ARG A 896 20.65 -19.36 -11.34
N VAL A 897 19.82 -18.61 -10.63
CA VAL A 897 18.45 -19.05 -10.31
C VAL A 897 17.54 -18.98 -11.52
N ALA A 898 17.58 -17.91 -12.32
CA ALA A 898 16.86 -17.87 -13.58
C ALA A 898 17.28 -19.03 -14.50
N THR A 899 18.58 -19.33 -14.58
CA THR A 899 19.10 -20.48 -15.33
C THR A 899 18.50 -21.81 -14.86
N GLU A 900 18.50 -22.10 -13.55
CA GLU A 900 17.91 -23.36 -13.05
C GLU A 900 16.39 -23.41 -13.25
N ARG A 901 15.70 -22.29 -13.06
CA ARG A 901 14.24 -22.20 -13.28
C ARG A 901 13.87 -22.46 -14.74
N LEU A 902 14.64 -21.91 -15.69
CA LEU A 902 14.45 -22.13 -17.12
C LEU A 902 14.76 -23.59 -17.52
N ARG A 903 15.81 -24.20 -16.96
CA ARG A 903 16.11 -25.64 -17.13
C ARG A 903 14.94 -26.49 -16.65
N LYS A 904 14.48 -26.25 -15.42
CA LYS A 904 13.34 -26.92 -14.81
C LYS A 904 12.08 -26.79 -15.66
N GLY A 905 11.75 -25.59 -16.13
CA GLY A 905 10.59 -25.38 -17.00
C GLY A 905 10.67 -26.20 -18.30
N ARG A 906 11.84 -26.25 -18.96
CA ARG A 906 12.01 -27.07 -20.18
C ARG A 906 12.02 -28.59 -19.91
N GLU A 907 12.36 -29.01 -18.69
CA GLU A 907 12.23 -30.40 -18.24
C GLU A 907 10.76 -30.75 -17.95
N GLU A 908 10.04 -29.85 -17.26
CA GLU A 908 8.61 -29.96 -17.00
C GLU A 908 7.82 -30.09 -18.30
N LEU A 909 8.10 -29.24 -19.30
CA LEU A 909 7.48 -29.32 -20.63
C LEU A 909 7.59 -30.73 -21.25
N ARG A 910 8.78 -31.33 -21.21
CA ARG A 910 9.02 -32.71 -21.71
C ARG A 910 8.25 -33.75 -20.89
N SER A 911 8.18 -33.56 -19.58
CA SER A 911 7.46 -34.47 -18.69
C SER A 911 5.93 -34.42 -18.86
N MET A 912 5.38 -33.28 -19.33
CA MET A 912 3.94 -33.06 -19.51
C MET A 912 3.35 -33.64 -20.79
N ALA A 913 4.18 -33.90 -21.81
CA ALA A 913 3.74 -34.42 -23.09
C ALA A 913 2.77 -35.63 -23.04
N PRO A 914 2.95 -36.65 -22.16
CA PRO A 914 1.98 -37.75 -22.04
C PRO A 914 0.65 -37.36 -21.39
N ASP A 915 0.61 -36.29 -20.59
CA ASP A 915 -0.54 -35.94 -19.76
C ASP A 915 -1.47 -34.91 -20.40
N PHE A 916 -0.99 -34.14 -21.37
CA PHE A 916 -1.74 -33.08 -22.05
C PHE A 916 -2.12 -33.50 -23.47
N PRO A 917 -3.35 -33.98 -23.70
CA PRO A 917 -3.81 -34.44 -25.02
C PRO A 917 -4.03 -33.31 -26.02
N LEU A 918 -4.17 -32.06 -25.52
CA LEU A 918 -4.32 -30.83 -26.28
C LEU A 918 -3.22 -29.86 -25.86
N ALA A 919 -2.42 -29.38 -26.82
CA ALA A 919 -1.40 -28.38 -26.56
C ALA A 919 -1.37 -27.33 -27.67
N PHE A 920 -1.17 -26.08 -27.30
CA PHE A 920 -1.10 -24.96 -28.22
C PHE A 920 0.17 -24.16 -27.97
N GLY A 921 0.92 -23.88 -29.02
CA GLY A 921 1.99 -22.88 -29.00
C GLY A 921 1.43 -21.53 -29.44
N VAL A 922 1.97 -20.43 -28.92
CA VAL A 922 1.58 -19.09 -29.39
C VAL A 922 2.10 -18.73 -30.79
N SER A 923 2.99 -19.57 -31.34
CA SER A 923 3.54 -19.48 -32.71
C SER A 923 3.86 -20.87 -33.26
N ARG A 924 4.13 -21.00 -34.57
CA ARG A 924 4.63 -22.26 -35.17
C ARG A 924 6.00 -22.64 -34.63
N TYR A 925 6.83 -21.66 -34.25
CA TYR A 925 8.09 -21.92 -33.55
C TYR A 925 7.83 -22.69 -32.24
N ASN A 926 6.88 -22.21 -31.41
CA ASN A 926 6.52 -22.89 -30.17
C ASN A 926 5.83 -24.25 -30.39
N VAL A 927 5.07 -24.41 -31.48
CA VAL A 927 4.53 -25.72 -31.88
C VAL A 927 5.65 -26.71 -32.23
N ALA A 928 6.70 -26.27 -32.92
CA ALA A 928 7.84 -27.12 -33.22
C ALA A 928 8.55 -27.57 -31.93
N GLU A 929 8.68 -26.70 -30.93
CA GLU A 929 9.22 -27.08 -29.61
C GLU A 929 8.32 -28.05 -28.85
N LEU A 930 7.00 -27.86 -28.90
CA LEU A 930 6.04 -28.82 -28.34
C LEU A 930 6.18 -30.20 -29.00
N GLN A 931 6.25 -30.24 -30.33
CA GLN A 931 6.44 -31.49 -31.08
C GLN A 931 7.78 -32.17 -30.73
N ALA A 932 8.86 -31.39 -30.65
CA ALA A 932 10.17 -31.88 -30.22
C ALA A 932 10.17 -32.40 -28.77
N SER A 933 9.30 -31.85 -27.92
CA SER A 933 9.13 -32.28 -26.53
C SER A 933 8.17 -33.48 -26.36
N GLY A 934 7.57 -33.97 -27.46
CA GLY A 934 6.77 -35.20 -27.47
C GLY A 934 5.25 -35.02 -27.59
N PHE A 935 4.76 -33.78 -27.73
CA PHE A 935 3.32 -33.51 -27.90
C PHE A 935 2.87 -33.89 -29.32
N ARG A 936 1.89 -34.81 -29.41
CA ARG A 936 1.43 -35.36 -30.71
C ARG A 936 0.38 -34.50 -31.40
N ASN A 937 -0.41 -33.78 -30.61
CA ASN A 937 -1.51 -32.94 -31.07
C ASN A 937 -1.25 -31.48 -30.63
N ALA A 938 -0.33 -30.82 -31.34
CA ALA A 938 0.03 -29.43 -31.08
C ALA A 938 -0.55 -28.50 -32.16
N GLY A 939 -1.26 -27.45 -31.74
CA GLY A 939 -1.83 -26.41 -32.61
C GLY A 939 -1.24 -25.03 -32.33
N VAL A 940 -1.57 -24.04 -33.17
CA VAL A 940 -1.19 -22.63 -32.92
C VAL A 940 -2.41 -21.91 -32.33
N LEU A 941 -2.24 -21.25 -31.17
CA LEU A 941 -3.18 -20.29 -30.63
C LEU A 941 -2.47 -18.93 -30.52
N PRO A 942 -2.57 -18.06 -31.54
CA PRO A 942 -1.87 -16.79 -31.54
C PRO A 942 -2.34 -15.89 -30.40
N ILE A 943 -1.48 -14.96 -29.97
CA ILE A 943 -1.84 -13.96 -28.97
C ILE A 943 -2.85 -12.99 -29.58
N CYS A 944 -3.99 -12.79 -28.90
CA CYS A 944 -4.96 -11.76 -29.26
C CYS A 944 -4.42 -10.39 -28.81
N VAL A 945 -4.21 -9.47 -29.76
CA VAL A 945 -3.77 -8.10 -29.44
C VAL A 945 -5.01 -7.21 -29.40
N ASP A 946 -5.43 -6.80 -28.20
CA ASP A 946 -6.62 -5.95 -28.03
C ASP A 946 -6.29 -4.49 -28.35
N HIS A 947 -6.70 -4.03 -29.53
CA HIS A 947 -6.48 -2.65 -29.97
C HIS A 947 -7.23 -1.62 -29.12
N ARG A 948 -8.25 -2.01 -28.35
CA ARG A 948 -8.99 -1.11 -27.45
C ARG A 948 -8.13 -0.62 -26.29
N ARG A 949 -7.01 -1.29 -25.98
CA ARG A 949 -6.01 -0.82 -25.01
C ARG A 949 -5.50 0.60 -25.34
N TRP A 950 -5.59 1.00 -26.62
CA TRP A 950 -5.17 2.31 -27.10
C TRP A 950 -6.30 3.34 -27.19
N GLU A 951 -7.52 3.02 -26.74
CA GLU A 951 -8.65 3.96 -26.61
C GLU A 951 -8.49 4.84 -25.36
N ILE A 952 -7.33 5.47 -25.23
CA ILE A 952 -6.94 6.38 -24.15
C ILE A 952 -6.22 7.59 -24.76
N GLU A 953 -6.18 8.72 -24.05
CA GLU A 953 -5.37 9.87 -24.47
C GLU A 953 -3.87 9.65 -24.18
N PRO A 954 -2.97 10.02 -25.11
CA PRO A 954 -1.53 9.95 -24.86
C PRO A 954 -1.13 10.92 -23.74
N ASP A 955 -0.16 10.52 -22.91
CA ASP A 955 0.40 11.38 -21.87
C ASP A 955 1.02 12.64 -22.51
N ARG A 956 0.50 13.82 -22.16
CA ARG A 956 0.87 15.08 -22.82
C ARG A 956 2.32 15.48 -22.58
N ASP A 957 2.84 15.22 -21.38
CA ASP A 957 4.20 15.60 -21.02
C ASP A 957 5.22 14.71 -21.73
N THR A 958 4.98 13.40 -21.76
CA THR A 958 5.79 12.45 -22.54
C THR A 958 5.71 12.77 -24.03
N LEU A 959 4.51 13.06 -24.54
CA LEU A 959 4.32 13.43 -25.95
C LEU A 959 5.11 14.71 -26.29
N ALA A 960 5.04 15.74 -25.45
CA ALA A 960 5.78 16.98 -25.64
C ALA A 960 7.30 16.78 -25.54
N ALA A 961 7.76 16.02 -24.54
CA ALA A 961 9.19 15.72 -24.34
C ALA A 961 9.78 14.90 -25.49
N LEU A 962 8.99 13.98 -26.05
CA LEU A 962 9.43 13.14 -27.17
C LEU A 962 9.24 13.79 -28.55
N SER A 963 8.52 14.91 -28.64
CA SER A 963 8.27 15.69 -29.86
C SER A 963 9.23 16.87 -30.03
N ASP A 964 10.45 16.76 -29.51
CA ASP A 964 11.51 17.78 -29.54
C ASP A 964 12.27 17.86 -30.89
N GLY A 965 11.86 17.07 -31.89
CA GLY A 965 12.47 17.02 -33.22
C GLY A 965 13.64 16.05 -33.35
N ARG A 966 13.97 15.30 -32.28
CA ARG A 966 14.97 14.23 -32.30
C ARG A 966 14.39 12.94 -32.91
N THR A 967 15.24 12.14 -33.55
CA THR A 967 14.85 10.81 -34.05
C THR A 967 14.66 9.83 -32.89
N ASN A 968 13.47 9.25 -32.74
CA ASN A 968 13.11 8.32 -31.66
C ASN A 968 13.19 6.86 -32.11
N LEU A 969 14.18 6.12 -31.60
CA LEU A 969 14.30 4.67 -31.82
C LEU A 969 13.78 3.94 -30.59
N LEU A 970 12.65 3.23 -30.73
CA LEU A 970 11.92 2.64 -29.62
C LEU A 970 12.14 1.12 -29.54
N PHE A 971 12.37 0.62 -28.33
CA PHE A 971 12.25 -0.79 -27.98
C PHE A 971 11.31 -0.91 -26.78
N VAL A 972 10.41 -1.89 -26.81
CA VAL A 972 9.48 -2.19 -25.72
C VAL A 972 9.60 -3.67 -25.34
N GLY A 973 9.88 -3.93 -24.07
CA GLY A 973 9.98 -5.28 -23.51
C GLY A 973 10.89 -5.33 -22.28
N ARG A 974 10.69 -6.35 -21.42
CA ARG A 974 11.53 -6.56 -20.22
C ARG A 974 13.02 -6.55 -20.55
N ILE A 975 13.82 -5.89 -19.70
CA ILE A 975 15.27 -5.85 -19.84
C ILE A 975 15.83 -7.21 -19.46
N THR A 976 16.15 -8.03 -20.46
CA THR A 976 16.48 -9.45 -20.27
C THR A 976 17.47 -9.93 -21.32
N PRO A 977 18.45 -10.79 -20.98
CA PRO A 977 19.55 -11.15 -21.88
C PRO A 977 19.16 -11.65 -23.27
N ASN A 978 18.03 -12.37 -23.38
CA ASN A 978 17.57 -12.93 -24.66
C ASN A 978 16.98 -11.90 -25.62
N LYS A 979 16.67 -10.69 -25.15
CA LYS A 979 16.22 -9.57 -25.98
C LYS A 979 17.39 -8.78 -26.59
N LYS A 980 18.61 -9.05 -26.12
CA LYS A 980 19.88 -8.52 -26.61
C LYS A 980 19.89 -6.99 -26.75
N GLN A 981 19.39 -6.29 -25.74
CA GLN A 981 19.52 -4.84 -25.64
C GLN A 981 21.00 -4.41 -25.73
N ASP A 982 21.94 -5.26 -25.36
CA ASP A 982 23.36 -5.03 -25.54
C ASP A 982 23.77 -4.90 -27.02
N ASP A 983 23.19 -5.70 -27.93
CA ASP A 983 23.45 -5.56 -29.37
C ASP A 983 22.74 -4.34 -29.95
N LEU A 984 21.55 -4.01 -29.42
CA LEU A 984 20.82 -2.80 -29.78
C LEU A 984 21.63 -1.54 -29.40
N ILE A 985 22.22 -1.51 -28.20
CA ILE A 985 23.09 -0.42 -27.74
C ILE A 985 24.36 -0.31 -28.63
N LYS A 986 25.00 -1.43 -28.97
CA LYS A 986 26.18 -1.44 -29.87
C LYS A 986 25.82 -0.91 -31.27
N ALA A 987 24.67 -1.31 -31.81
CA ALA A 987 24.20 -0.81 -33.11
C ALA A 987 23.80 0.66 -33.05
N PHE A 988 23.18 1.10 -31.94
CA PHE A 988 22.82 2.50 -31.74
C PHE A 988 24.04 3.42 -31.64
N ALA A 989 25.13 2.96 -31.03
CA ALA A 989 26.40 3.69 -31.00
C ALA A 989 26.94 3.99 -32.41
N GLU A 990 26.76 3.07 -33.36
CA GLU A 990 27.08 3.28 -34.78
C GLU A 990 26.03 4.16 -35.48
N TYR A 991 24.76 4.06 -35.09
CA TYR A 991 23.67 4.91 -35.61
C TYR A 991 23.91 6.40 -35.33
N LEU A 992 24.38 6.74 -34.12
CA LEU A 992 24.70 8.13 -33.74
C LEU A 992 25.78 8.77 -34.63
N ARG A 993 26.59 7.99 -35.34
CA ARG A 993 27.54 8.53 -36.33
C ARG A 993 26.87 8.97 -37.63
N LEU A 994 25.68 8.45 -37.92
CA LEU A 994 24.87 8.77 -39.08
C LEU A 994 23.86 9.88 -38.76
N ASP A 995 23.27 9.82 -37.56
CA ASP A 995 22.32 10.80 -37.04
C ASP A 995 22.64 11.13 -35.57
N PRO A 996 23.41 12.20 -35.31
CA PRO A 996 23.84 12.58 -33.96
C PRO A 996 22.72 13.04 -33.02
N ASP A 997 21.56 13.41 -33.57
CA ASP A 997 20.44 13.95 -32.79
C ASP A 997 19.46 12.84 -32.35
N ALA A 998 19.68 11.59 -32.73
CA ALA A 998 18.84 10.46 -32.36
C ALA A 998 18.91 10.10 -30.87
N ARG A 999 17.87 9.41 -30.38
CA ARG A 999 17.87 8.74 -29.07
C ARG A 999 17.28 7.34 -29.14
N LEU A 1000 17.79 6.45 -28.30
CA LEU A 1000 17.29 5.09 -28.10
C LEU A 1000 16.47 5.06 -26.81
N ILE A 1001 15.23 4.58 -26.89
CA ILE A 1001 14.29 4.51 -25.76
C ILE A 1001 14.01 3.03 -25.48
N LEU A 1002 14.48 2.53 -24.34
CA LEU A 1002 14.30 1.14 -23.91
C LEU A 1002 13.23 1.09 -22.81
N VAL A 1003 11.99 0.86 -23.20
CA VAL A 1003 10.85 0.74 -22.28
C VAL A 1003 10.71 -0.69 -21.80
N GLY A 1004 10.62 -0.91 -20.48
CA GLY A 1004 10.34 -2.22 -19.91
C GLY A 1004 10.87 -2.39 -18.49
N ALA A 1005 10.21 -3.27 -17.73
CA ALA A 1005 10.58 -3.56 -16.34
C ALA A 1005 11.97 -4.21 -16.21
N TYR A 1006 12.66 -3.85 -15.12
CA TYR A 1006 13.87 -4.47 -14.60
C TYR A 1006 13.93 -4.26 -13.09
N GLU A 1007 14.66 -5.12 -12.38
CA GLU A 1007 14.81 -5.04 -10.93
C GLU A 1007 16.08 -4.26 -10.56
N GLU A 1008 16.05 -3.57 -9.42
CA GLU A 1008 17.24 -2.92 -8.87
C GLU A 1008 18.27 -3.99 -8.46
N GLY A 1009 19.51 -3.87 -8.94
CA GLY A 1009 20.54 -4.90 -8.80
C GLY A 1009 20.49 -6.02 -9.84
N ASP A 1010 19.68 -5.92 -10.90
CA ASP A 1010 19.72 -6.86 -12.02
C ASP A 1010 21.07 -6.79 -12.76
N ALA A 1011 21.78 -7.93 -12.78
CA ALA A 1011 23.13 -8.02 -13.33
C ALA A 1011 23.20 -7.71 -14.84
N TYR A 1012 22.13 -7.95 -15.60
CA TYR A 1012 22.11 -7.62 -17.02
C TYR A 1012 21.85 -6.14 -17.23
N ALA A 1013 20.94 -5.53 -16.48
CA ALA A 1013 20.71 -4.08 -16.50
C ALA A 1013 22.00 -3.30 -16.15
N GLU A 1014 22.73 -3.72 -15.12
CA GLU A 1014 24.03 -3.14 -14.76
C GLU A 1014 25.09 -3.32 -15.87
N TYR A 1015 25.06 -4.46 -16.56
CA TYR A 1015 25.93 -4.69 -17.71
C TYR A 1015 25.63 -3.72 -18.85
N LEU A 1016 24.35 -3.45 -19.14
CA LEU A 1016 23.94 -2.46 -20.15
C LEU A 1016 24.38 -1.04 -19.78
N ASP A 1017 24.39 -0.69 -18.50
CA ASP A 1017 24.90 0.60 -18.01
C ASP A 1017 26.40 0.76 -18.24
N LYS A 1018 27.16 -0.27 -17.86
CA LYS A 1018 28.61 -0.32 -18.12
C LYS A 1018 28.89 -0.19 -19.62
N LEU A 1019 28.14 -0.92 -20.45
CA LEU A 1019 28.27 -0.88 -21.90
C LEU A 1019 27.96 0.52 -22.47
N SER A 1020 26.87 1.15 -22.03
CA SER A 1020 26.52 2.52 -22.47
C SER A 1020 27.57 3.55 -22.07
N ALA A 1021 28.16 3.42 -20.88
CA ALA A 1021 29.24 4.26 -20.39
C ALA A 1021 30.55 4.05 -21.19
N GLU A 1022 30.92 2.80 -21.45
CA GLU A 1022 32.09 2.44 -22.28
C GLU A 1022 31.98 3.01 -23.71
N LEU A 1023 30.77 2.98 -24.27
CA LEU A 1023 30.47 3.53 -25.60
C LEU A 1023 30.21 5.05 -25.60
N ARG A 1024 30.24 5.70 -24.43
CA ARG A 1024 30.07 7.15 -24.24
C ARG A 1024 28.75 7.70 -24.81
N LEU A 1025 27.66 6.99 -24.58
CA LEU A 1025 26.35 7.34 -25.15
C LEU A 1025 25.61 8.44 -24.37
N GLY A 1026 26.03 8.73 -23.13
CA GLY A 1026 25.42 9.75 -22.27
C GLY A 1026 23.90 9.60 -22.19
N ASP A 1027 23.19 10.73 -22.26
CA ASP A 1027 21.72 10.77 -22.18
C ASP A 1027 21.02 10.38 -23.50
N SER A 1028 21.73 9.78 -24.46
CA SER A 1028 21.16 9.34 -25.74
C SER A 1028 20.45 7.98 -25.63
N VAL A 1029 20.62 7.25 -24.53
CA VAL A 1029 19.91 6.00 -24.23
C VAL A 1029 19.02 6.23 -23.01
N LEU A 1030 17.71 6.31 -23.23
CA LEU A 1030 16.71 6.46 -22.17
C LEU A 1030 16.20 5.09 -21.74
N ARG A 1031 16.15 4.85 -20.43
CA ARG A 1031 15.57 3.63 -19.85
C ARG A 1031 14.53 4.03 -18.79
N PRO A 1032 13.31 4.41 -19.20
CA PRO A 1032 12.28 4.87 -18.26
C PRO A 1032 11.70 3.77 -17.36
N GLY A 1033 12.11 2.51 -17.56
CA GLY A 1033 11.58 1.37 -16.81
C GLY A 1033 10.18 0.96 -17.29
N LEU A 1034 9.35 0.48 -16.37
CA LEU A 1034 7.94 0.22 -16.61
C LEU A 1034 7.17 1.55 -16.57
N ILE A 1035 6.48 1.89 -17.65
CA ILE A 1035 5.70 3.13 -17.77
C ILE A 1035 4.20 2.84 -17.97
N PRO A 1036 3.30 3.73 -17.54
CA PRO A 1036 1.86 3.59 -17.78
C PRO A 1036 1.50 3.56 -19.28
N ASP A 1037 0.34 2.97 -19.61
CA ASP A 1037 -0.13 2.80 -21.00
C ASP A 1037 -0.24 4.14 -21.75
N ALA A 1038 -0.60 5.24 -21.09
CA ALA A 1038 -0.65 6.57 -21.72
C ALA A 1038 0.73 7.10 -22.14
N GLN A 1039 1.78 6.82 -21.37
CA GLN A 1039 3.16 7.18 -21.72
C GLN A 1039 3.72 6.24 -22.79
N LEU A 1040 3.36 4.95 -22.73
CA LEU A 1040 3.70 3.98 -23.76
C LEU A 1040 3.04 4.34 -25.10
N LEU A 1041 1.77 4.77 -25.08
CA LEU A 1041 1.05 5.29 -26.24
C LEU A 1041 1.77 6.50 -26.84
N ALA A 1042 2.16 7.49 -26.02
CA ALA A 1042 2.93 8.64 -26.46
C ALA A 1042 4.30 8.24 -27.06
N SER A 1043 4.97 7.23 -26.48
CA SER A 1043 6.23 6.69 -27.00
C SER A 1043 6.04 6.04 -28.37
N TYR A 1044 4.98 5.26 -28.58
CA TYR A 1044 4.67 4.70 -29.90
C TYR A 1044 4.30 5.77 -30.92
N GLN A 1045 3.51 6.77 -30.54
CA GLN A 1045 3.08 7.85 -31.45
C GLN A 1045 4.24 8.74 -31.92
N THR A 1046 5.29 8.85 -31.11
CA THR A 1046 6.49 9.67 -31.40
C THR A 1046 7.64 8.86 -31.98
N ALA A 1047 7.53 7.53 -32.06
CA ALA A 1047 8.62 6.66 -32.52
C ALA A 1047 8.81 6.72 -34.04
N ASP A 1048 10.06 6.90 -34.46
CA ASP A 1048 10.46 6.84 -35.87
C ASP A 1048 10.78 5.41 -36.32
N LEU A 1049 11.23 4.56 -35.40
CA LEU A 1049 11.57 3.16 -35.65
C LEU A 1049 11.29 2.32 -34.41
N PHE A 1050 10.67 1.15 -34.59
CA PHE A 1050 10.65 0.13 -33.56
C PHE A 1050 11.77 -0.87 -33.84
N TRP A 1051 12.77 -0.95 -32.96
CA TRP A 1051 14.01 -1.68 -33.20
C TRP A 1051 14.23 -2.79 -32.17
N SER A 1052 14.09 -4.05 -32.58
CA SER A 1052 14.21 -5.22 -31.69
C SER A 1052 15.32 -6.18 -32.11
N MET A 1053 16.32 -6.36 -31.25
CA MET A 1053 17.42 -7.32 -31.46
C MET A 1053 17.16 -8.67 -30.77
N SER A 1054 15.90 -8.98 -30.48
CA SER A 1054 15.58 -10.15 -29.67
C SER A 1054 15.97 -11.46 -30.37
N GLU A 1055 16.82 -12.26 -29.72
CA GLU A 1055 17.27 -13.55 -30.23
C GLU A 1055 16.33 -14.70 -29.89
N HIS A 1056 15.44 -14.49 -28.92
CA HIS A 1056 14.47 -15.48 -28.52
C HIS A 1056 13.14 -14.85 -28.12
N GLU A 1057 12.12 -15.08 -28.95
CA GLU A 1057 10.75 -14.60 -28.81
C GLU A 1057 9.73 -15.70 -29.11
N GLY A 1058 8.69 -15.78 -28.29
CA GLY A 1058 7.56 -16.70 -28.53
C GLY A 1058 6.55 -16.16 -29.53
N PHE A 1059 6.37 -14.84 -29.55
CA PHE A 1059 5.45 -14.13 -30.43
C PHE A 1059 5.93 -12.70 -30.72
N GLY A 1060 6.32 -11.94 -29.70
CA GLY A 1060 6.79 -10.56 -29.87
C GLY A 1060 5.65 -9.55 -30.03
N VAL A 1061 4.75 -9.48 -29.04
CA VAL A 1061 3.59 -8.55 -29.03
C VAL A 1061 3.97 -7.10 -29.39
N PRO A 1062 5.08 -6.52 -28.87
CA PRO A 1062 5.50 -5.17 -29.23
C PRO A 1062 5.72 -4.90 -30.72
N LEU A 1063 6.02 -5.94 -31.51
CA LEU A 1063 6.12 -5.83 -32.97
C LEU A 1063 4.76 -5.48 -33.58
N VAL A 1064 3.68 -6.12 -33.11
CA VAL A 1064 2.31 -5.89 -33.58
C VAL A 1064 1.76 -4.55 -33.06
N GLU A 1065 2.13 -4.18 -31.83
CA GLU A 1065 1.82 -2.86 -31.27
C GLU A 1065 2.43 -1.76 -32.15
N ALA A 1066 3.72 -1.85 -32.51
CA ALA A 1066 4.37 -0.91 -33.44
C ALA A 1066 3.67 -0.82 -34.82
N MET A 1067 3.20 -1.95 -35.37
CA MET A 1067 2.41 -1.96 -36.61
C MET A 1067 1.09 -1.20 -36.49
N SER A 1068 0.50 -1.16 -35.29
CA SER A 1068 -0.77 -0.48 -35.03
C SER A 1068 -0.62 1.04 -35.09
N PHE A 1069 0.58 1.56 -34.80
CA PHE A 1069 0.92 2.98 -34.82
C PHE A 1069 1.65 3.43 -36.09
N ASP A 1070 1.70 2.58 -37.13
CA ASP A 1070 2.43 2.86 -38.37
C ASP A 1070 3.92 3.20 -38.12
N VAL A 1071 4.53 2.60 -37.10
CA VAL A 1071 5.96 2.66 -36.82
C VAL A 1071 6.66 1.52 -37.55
N PRO A 1072 7.68 1.76 -38.40
CA PRO A 1072 8.35 0.70 -39.12
C PRO A 1072 9.11 -0.19 -38.16
N VAL A 1073 9.00 -1.51 -38.35
CA VAL A 1073 9.63 -2.51 -37.50
C VAL A 1073 10.94 -2.99 -38.14
N PHE A 1074 12.04 -2.90 -37.40
CA PHE A 1074 13.32 -3.50 -37.75
C PHE A 1074 13.72 -4.50 -36.66
N ALA A 1075 13.85 -5.78 -37.04
CA ALA A 1075 14.06 -6.83 -36.06
C ALA A 1075 15.03 -7.94 -36.51
N TYR A 1076 15.57 -8.68 -35.55
CA TYR A 1076 16.35 -9.89 -35.83
C TYR A 1076 15.50 -11.01 -36.43
N ASP A 1077 16.06 -11.70 -37.42
CA ASP A 1077 15.50 -12.93 -37.99
C ASP A 1077 15.76 -14.10 -37.03
N SER A 1078 14.97 -14.18 -35.95
CA SER A 1078 15.16 -15.17 -34.89
C SER A 1078 13.84 -15.66 -34.31
N THR A 1079 13.72 -16.97 -34.10
CA THR A 1079 12.55 -17.63 -33.47
C THR A 1079 11.20 -17.27 -34.11
N ALA A 1080 10.21 -16.81 -33.35
CA ALA A 1080 8.88 -16.47 -33.87
C ALA A 1080 8.81 -15.11 -34.60
N VAL A 1081 9.83 -14.25 -34.49
CA VAL A 1081 9.82 -12.90 -35.07
C VAL A 1081 9.48 -12.89 -36.57
N PRO A 1082 10.08 -13.73 -37.44
CA PRO A 1082 9.78 -13.74 -38.87
C PRO A 1082 8.34 -14.17 -39.17
N GLU A 1083 7.80 -15.09 -38.37
CA GLU A 1083 6.41 -15.51 -38.45
C GLU A 1083 5.48 -14.37 -38.06
N THR A 1084 5.73 -13.69 -36.94
CA THR A 1084 4.92 -12.56 -36.47
C THR A 1084 4.91 -11.43 -37.51
N LEU A 1085 6.07 -11.08 -38.06
CA LEU A 1085 6.15 -10.09 -39.13
C LEU A 1085 5.47 -10.56 -40.42
N GLY A 1086 5.53 -11.85 -40.76
CA GLY A 1086 4.89 -12.37 -41.97
C GLY A 1086 5.36 -11.67 -43.25
N GLY A 1087 6.62 -11.20 -43.27
CA GLY A 1087 7.18 -10.36 -44.33
C GLY A 1087 6.86 -8.87 -44.25
N ALA A 1088 6.17 -8.41 -43.18
CA ALA A 1088 5.91 -7.01 -42.89
C ALA A 1088 6.90 -6.48 -41.84
N GLY A 1089 7.77 -5.57 -42.25
CA GLY A 1089 8.94 -5.14 -41.48
C GLY A 1089 10.23 -5.55 -42.17
N GLU A 1090 11.36 -5.04 -41.66
CA GLU A 1090 12.68 -5.40 -42.14
C GLU A 1090 13.32 -6.39 -41.15
N LEU A 1091 13.75 -7.54 -41.67
CA LEU A 1091 14.45 -8.56 -40.89
C LEU A 1091 15.93 -8.53 -41.24
N PHE A 1092 16.79 -8.76 -40.25
CA PHE A 1092 18.22 -8.92 -40.49
C PHE A 1092 18.76 -10.25 -39.93
N PRO A 1093 19.40 -11.09 -40.77
CA PRO A 1093 19.89 -12.40 -40.36
C PRO A 1093 21.34 -12.41 -39.85
N ASP A 1094 22.16 -11.40 -40.18
CA ASP A 1094 23.57 -11.35 -39.80
C ASP A 1094 23.76 -10.58 -38.49
N LYS A 1095 24.33 -11.20 -37.47
CA LYS A 1095 24.43 -10.58 -36.14
C LYS A 1095 25.82 -9.98 -35.85
N SER A 1096 26.71 -10.01 -36.84
CA SER A 1096 28.14 -9.76 -36.63
C SER A 1096 28.61 -8.32 -36.89
N ASP A 1097 27.78 -7.49 -37.54
CA ASP A 1097 28.15 -6.13 -37.95
C ASP A 1097 27.14 -5.06 -37.47
N PRO A 1098 27.38 -4.44 -36.29
CA PRO A 1098 26.58 -3.33 -35.78
C PRO A 1098 26.50 -2.11 -36.71
N ALA A 1099 27.53 -1.85 -37.53
CA ALA A 1099 27.53 -0.70 -38.44
C ALA A 1099 26.61 -0.93 -39.65
N ALA A 1100 26.53 -2.16 -40.16
CA ALA A 1100 25.55 -2.54 -41.17
C ALA A 1100 24.11 -2.40 -40.66
N LEU A 1101 23.86 -2.83 -39.42
CA LEU A 1101 22.56 -2.69 -38.74
C LEU A 1101 22.16 -1.22 -38.59
N ALA A 1102 23.06 -0.38 -38.09
CA ALA A 1102 22.85 1.07 -37.97
C ALA A 1102 22.51 1.73 -39.31
N LYS A 1103 23.28 1.42 -40.36
CA LYS A 1103 23.03 1.95 -41.71
C LYS A 1103 21.66 1.55 -42.23
N ARG A 1104 21.22 0.31 -41.98
CA ARG A 1104 19.91 -0.17 -42.43
C ARG A 1104 18.77 0.48 -41.64
N ALA A 1105 18.91 0.60 -40.32
CA ALA A 1105 17.97 1.34 -39.47
C ALA A 1105 17.83 2.80 -39.95
N HIS A 1106 18.95 3.49 -40.20
CA HIS A 1106 18.95 4.87 -40.70
C HIS A 1106 18.27 4.98 -42.08
N GLN A 1107 18.52 4.03 -42.99
CA GLN A 1107 17.80 3.98 -44.27
C GLN A 1107 16.29 3.82 -44.06
N LEU A 1108 15.85 2.95 -43.15
CA LEU A 1108 14.43 2.71 -42.90
C LEU A 1108 13.72 3.94 -42.29
N VAL A 1109 14.44 4.74 -41.50
CA VAL A 1109 13.93 6.01 -40.96
C VAL A 1109 13.82 7.08 -42.04
N HIS A 1110 14.85 7.27 -42.87
CA HIS A 1110 14.96 8.44 -43.77
C HIS A 1110 14.61 8.20 -45.25
N ASP A 1111 14.54 6.95 -45.74
CA ASP A 1111 14.07 6.64 -47.10
C ASP A 1111 12.54 6.49 -47.10
N SER A 1112 11.85 7.52 -47.60
CA SER A 1112 10.38 7.61 -47.58
C SER A 1112 9.69 6.51 -48.38
N GLU A 1113 10.29 6.02 -49.48
CA GLU A 1113 9.72 4.95 -50.30
C GLU A 1113 9.88 3.59 -49.63
N LEU A 1114 11.04 3.34 -49.02
CA LEU A 1114 11.28 2.16 -48.19
C LEU A 1114 10.33 2.14 -46.98
N ARG A 1115 10.25 3.23 -46.23
CA ARG A 1115 9.36 3.37 -45.06
C ARG A 1115 7.92 3.11 -45.45
N LYS A 1116 7.42 3.77 -46.50
CA LYS A 1116 6.03 3.60 -46.96
C LYS A 1116 5.72 2.14 -47.33
N ARG A 1117 6.62 1.48 -48.07
CA ARG A 1117 6.46 0.07 -48.45
C ARG A 1117 6.37 -0.85 -47.22
N VAL A 1118 7.20 -0.61 -46.20
CA VAL A 1118 7.19 -1.38 -44.95
C VAL A 1118 5.87 -1.14 -44.19
N ILE A 1119 5.44 0.10 -44.03
CA ILE A 1119 4.18 0.44 -43.36
C ILE A 1119 2.97 -0.16 -44.08
N ASP A 1120 2.90 -0.07 -45.41
CA ASP A 1120 1.80 -0.65 -46.19
C ASP A 1120 1.71 -2.18 -46.03
N ALA A 1121 2.85 -2.87 -45.86
CA ALA A 1121 2.88 -4.29 -45.53
C ALA A 1121 2.40 -4.54 -44.09
N GLN A 1122 2.85 -3.74 -43.12
CA GLN A 1122 2.47 -3.84 -41.70
C GLN A 1122 0.97 -3.61 -41.48
N ARG A 1123 0.37 -2.64 -42.18
CA ARG A 1123 -1.07 -2.37 -42.14
C ARG A 1123 -1.92 -3.52 -42.64
N LYS A 1124 -1.40 -4.36 -43.55
CA LYS A 1124 -2.05 -5.60 -43.97
C LYS A 1124 -1.86 -6.68 -42.91
N ARG A 1125 -0.63 -6.85 -42.42
CA ARG A 1125 -0.28 -7.87 -41.44
C ARG A 1125 -1.04 -7.71 -40.12
N ARG A 1126 -1.25 -6.48 -39.63
CA ARG A 1126 -1.96 -6.24 -38.36
C ARG A 1126 -3.37 -6.86 -38.32
N SER A 1127 -4.04 -6.99 -39.46
CA SER A 1127 -5.38 -7.62 -39.55
C SER A 1127 -5.39 -9.13 -39.29
N ASP A 1128 -4.22 -9.76 -39.17
CA ASP A 1128 -4.11 -11.18 -38.82
C ASP A 1128 -4.13 -11.42 -37.29
N PHE A 1129 -4.13 -10.36 -36.47
CA PHE A 1129 -4.02 -10.44 -35.01
C PHE A 1129 -5.26 -9.95 -34.25
N GLY A 1130 -6.36 -9.68 -34.98
CA GLY A 1130 -7.64 -9.29 -34.39
C GLY A 1130 -8.43 -10.46 -33.78
N PRO A 1131 -9.43 -10.17 -32.93
CA PRO A 1131 -10.28 -11.17 -32.28
C PRO A 1131 -10.92 -12.17 -33.25
N GLU A 1132 -11.24 -11.74 -34.47
CA GLU A 1132 -11.86 -12.56 -35.52
C GLU A 1132 -11.02 -13.78 -35.95
N LYS A 1133 -9.70 -13.75 -35.74
CA LYS A 1133 -8.81 -14.89 -35.99
C LYS A 1133 -8.64 -15.78 -34.75
N PHE A 1134 -8.72 -15.19 -33.57
CA PHE A 1134 -8.51 -15.85 -32.29
C PHE A 1134 -9.74 -16.61 -31.79
N ILE A 1135 -10.93 -15.99 -31.87
CA ILE A 1135 -12.19 -16.53 -31.31
C ILE A 1135 -12.51 -17.93 -31.85
N PRO A 1136 -12.47 -18.21 -33.17
CA PRO A 1136 -12.84 -19.54 -33.69
C PRO A 1136 -11.92 -20.67 -33.18
N ILE A 1137 -10.64 -20.37 -32.95
CA ILE A 1137 -9.67 -21.36 -32.44
C ILE A 1137 -9.97 -21.64 -30.96
N LEU A 1138 -10.30 -20.60 -30.19
CA LEU A 1138 -10.66 -20.75 -28.78
C LEU A 1138 -12.01 -21.45 -28.60
N GLU A 1139 -13.01 -21.15 -29.43
CA GLU A 1139 -14.29 -21.87 -29.48
C GLU A 1139 -14.05 -23.38 -29.68
N GLN A 1140 -13.23 -23.75 -30.68
CA GLN A 1140 -12.90 -25.14 -30.96
C GLN A 1140 -12.18 -25.81 -29.77
N LEU A 1141 -11.26 -25.10 -29.11
CA LEU A 1141 -10.59 -25.59 -27.90
C LEU A 1141 -11.59 -25.81 -26.76
N ALA A 1142 -12.51 -24.87 -26.54
CA ALA A 1142 -13.52 -24.96 -25.50
C ALA A 1142 -14.49 -26.13 -25.73
N GLU A 1143 -14.94 -26.33 -26.96
CA GLU A 1143 -15.76 -27.50 -27.35
C GLU A 1143 -15.03 -28.82 -27.09
N GLN A 1144 -13.73 -28.90 -27.41
CA GLN A 1144 -12.92 -30.09 -27.17
C GLN A 1144 -12.73 -30.40 -25.68
N LEU A 1145 -12.59 -29.37 -24.85
CA LEU A 1145 -12.46 -29.53 -23.40
C LEU A 1145 -13.78 -29.95 -22.73
N CYS A 1146 -14.93 -29.61 -23.32
CA CYS A 1146 -16.24 -29.87 -22.75
C CYS A 1146 -16.98 -31.08 -23.36
N SER A 1147 -16.44 -31.72 -24.40
CA SER A 1147 -17.08 -32.88 -25.04
C SER A 1147 -16.92 -34.19 -24.22
N PRO A 1148 -18.01 -34.96 -23.97
CA PRO A 1148 -17.97 -36.19 -23.18
C PRO A 1148 -17.32 -37.39 -23.88
N ALA A 1149 -16.92 -37.26 -25.14
CA ALA A 1149 -16.13 -38.25 -25.86
C ALA A 1149 -14.92 -37.55 -26.46
N MET A 1150 -13.71 -37.74 -25.92
CA MET A 1150 -12.49 -37.47 -26.68
C MET A 1150 -12.37 -38.54 -27.77
N PRO A 1151 -12.55 -38.23 -29.07
CA PRO A 1151 -12.10 -39.13 -30.10
C PRO A 1151 -10.60 -38.90 -30.29
N VAL A 1152 -9.84 -39.97 -30.42
CA VAL A 1152 -8.53 -39.90 -31.06
C VAL A 1152 -8.76 -39.48 -32.52
N VAL A 1153 -8.75 -38.18 -32.81
CA VAL A 1153 -8.94 -37.69 -34.19
C VAL A 1153 -7.61 -37.70 -34.92
N ARG A 1154 -7.43 -38.74 -35.75
CA ARG A 1154 -6.61 -38.67 -36.96
C ARG A 1154 -7.37 -37.86 -38.02
N GLN A 1155 -6.86 -36.69 -38.43
CA GLN A 1155 -6.98 -36.07 -39.78
C GLN A 1155 -6.50 -34.61 -39.70
N HIS A 1156 -5.32 -34.27 -40.23
CA HIS A 1156 -5.13 -33.65 -41.57
C HIS A 1156 -6.13 -32.53 -41.90
N VAL A 1157 -5.79 -31.30 -41.53
CA VAL A 1157 -6.23 -30.10 -42.26
C VAL A 1157 -5.03 -29.59 -43.05
N ARG A 1158 -5.17 -29.56 -44.38
CA ARG A 1158 -4.22 -29.00 -45.33
C ARG A 1158 -4.45 -27.49 -45.46
N VAL A 1159 -3.34 -26.76 -45.29
CA VAL A 1159 -2.96 -25.40 -45.74
C VAL A 1159 -3.79 -24.24 -45.23
#